data_AF-A0AA35QSA6-F1
#
_entry.id   AF-A0AA35QSA6-F1
#
_cell.length_a   1.000
_cell.length_b   1.000
_cell.length_c   1.000
_cell.angle_alpha   90.00
_cell.angle_beta   90.00
_cell.angle_gamma   90.00
#
_symmetry.space_group_name_H-M   'P 1'
#
loop_
_entity.id
_entity.type
_entity.pdbx_description
1 polymer ?
#
loop_
_entity_poly.entity_id
_entity_poly.type
_entity_poly.pdbx_seq_one_letter_code
_entity_poly.pdbx_strand_id
1 'polypeptide(L)'
;MAAEGLLAEYPELRPFVLPNVRLTGIRIGAGAYGSVEEVAVPGAICAAKKIHDIFLDRSEIPAAEIRRATAQFVRECQLISTLDHQNIVKFLGVAFFPGSRLPALVMERLLTSLHDLLDPETDPPPPPNTPKPFFPLSLKCSILHNVACGLAYLHERTPPVIHRDLSARNVLLNSGMVAKIVDLGVARIVPRMRTAATMTKGPGASVYMPPEASAPAKSNAQKSKYDASIDVFSLGVVAIFTIGEVFPCDPVAATYLDEETGLLVARTELQRRAEYMRHVNEQLRASGQLRGDHPLIRLIQQCLHNGPHKRPSIREVLRLLEEARAGARDSGWEEVQAAQTQPRNQENADLQSSVQELHSRNQAKDRELAEARQQLRQKEEELARQGAELTRAEETIRREHQQLRQKEEEVQSSRQQLISSQRRETELVQAKDRELREKVSLLTRKEREPAETQQQLRQKEEQLRSSEALVADFQKTLQQRDSEPTQRTKTQSSLLPTAIPHSTQVNIKPRKLTVQCHRKKTAPCEMFRGSATTDGRFAYFTPRDSNSVYQYECSTEKWEELPSCPYQNSRLVIIDRELTAVGGYDGSYTNKLYTLRQRKWVEKYPPMNTARSDTAVVTTSDGEHLIVIGGYVGGVSWTATVELFQVKSRRWYQLTDLPQPLQFPSATICGDLVHVVGLGDDGYSCSLAALPSSDKPIPPQSIPHLISWKPLPPLPLTRSTAATLCGQLVLIGGDRSGSPVNSIHQLVDGQWVEIGSMTSRRYDCLVASPSPDKIIIVGGVGAEDSVEECVVV
;
A
#
# COMPACT_ATOMS: atom_id res chain seq x y z
N MET A 1 -1.14 19.27 -4.95
CA MET A 1 -1.64 19.55 -3.58
C MET A 1 -0.61 19.25 -2.48
N ALA A 2 0.16 18.14 -2.53
CA ALA A 2 1.13 17.81 -1.48
C ALA A 2 2.30 18.82 -1.31
N ALA A 3 2.87 19.31 -2.41
CA ALA A 3 4.00 20.26 -2.38
C ALA A 3 3.62 21.62 -1.75
N GLU A 4 2.45 22.17 -2.09
CA GLU A 4 2.01 23.47 -1.54
C GLU A 4 1.70 23.41 -0.04
N GLY A 5 1.18 22.28 0.46
CA GLY A 5 0.94 22.10 1.89
C GLY A 5 2.23 22.10 2.71
N LEU A 6 3.26 21.39 2.25
CA LEU A 6 4.55 21.35 2.94
C LEU A 6 5.30 22.69 2.84
N LEU A 7 5.24 23.37 1.70
CA LEU A 7 5.83 24.70 1.50
C LEU A 7 5.06 25.83 2.21
N ALA A 8 3.87 25.55 2.74
CA ALA A 8 3.16 26.43 3.66
C ALA A 8 3.61 26.20 5.11
N GLU A 9 3.90 24.95 5.50
CA GLU A 9 4.41 24.59 6.83
C GLU A 9 5.91 24.96 7.01
N TYR A 10 6.72 24.81 5.96
CA TYR A 10 8.17 25.11 5.94
C TYR A 10 8.51 26.06 4.78
N PRO A 11 8.18 27.36 4.88
CA PRO A 11 8.42 28.34 3.82
C PRO A 11 9.91 28.52 3.47
N GLU A 12 10.82 28.21 4.40
CA GLU A 12 12.27 28.24 4.22
C GLU A 12 12.81 27.30 3.12
N LEU A 13 12.02 26.30 2.70
CA LEU A 13 12.42 25.39 1.61
C LEU A 13 12.21 26.00 0.22
N ARG A 14 11.33 27.01 0.10
CA ARG A 14 10.96 27.63 -1.19
C ARG A 14 12.15 28.09 -2.03
N PRO A 15 13.18 28.75 -1.46
CA PRO A 15 14.35 29.19 -2.24
C PRO A 15 15.14 28.05 -2.88
N PHE A 16 15.01 26.83 -2.35
CA PHE A 16 15.77 25.66 -2.80
C PHE A 16 14.96 24.76 -3.75
N VAL A 17 13.70 25.08 -4.06
CA VAL A 17 12.86 24.23 -4.92
C VAL A 17 13.32 24.35 -6.36
N LEU A 18 13.75 23.23 -6.93
CA LEU A 18 14.17 23.14 -8.33
C LEU A 18 12.95 22.86 -9.23
N PRO A 19 12.75 23.65 -10.30
CA PRO A 19 11.68 23.41 -11.26
C PRO A 19 12.09 22.31 -12.25
N ASN A 20 11.11 21.68 -12.89
CA ASN A 20 11.32 20.82 -14.06
C ASN A 20 12.32 19.66 -13.86
N VAL A 21 12.52 19.21 -12.62
CA VAL A 21 13.34 18.04 -12.33
C VAL A 21 12.60 16.78 -12.80
N ARG A 22 13.23 15.98 -13.66
CA ARG A 22 12.64 14.76 -14.22
C ARG A 22 13.42 13.54 -13.75
N LEU A 23 12.71 12.50 -13.32
CA LEU A 23 13.32 11.20 -13.04
C LEU A 23 13.75 10.55 -14.36
N THR A 24 14.99 10.04 -14.43
CA THR A 24 15.45 9.30 -15.62
C THR A 24 15.06 7.82 -15.55
N GLY A 25 14.63 7.35 -14.38
CA GLY A 25 14.29 5.94 -14.12
C GLY A 25 15.49 5.08 -13.72
N ILE A 26 16.71 5.65 -13.74
CA ILE A 26 17.92 4.96 -13.32
C ILE A 26 18.07 5.10 -11.80
N ARG A 27 18.04 3.97 -11.08
CA ARG A 27 18.36 3.94 -9.65
C ARG A 27 19.89 3.84 -9.50
N ILE A 28 20.49 4.83 -8.85
CA ILE A 28 21.93 4.90 -8.58
C ILE A 28 22.29 4.04 -7.36
N GLY A 29 21.41 4.03 -6.35
CA GLY A 29 21.62 3.22 -5.15
C GLY A 29 20.35 3.11 -4.29
N ALA A 30 20.34 2.14 -3.38
CA ALA A 30 19.32 2.00 -2.35
C ALA A 30 20.00 1.69 -1.02
N GLY A 31 19.56 2.35 0.05
CA GLY A 31 20.07 2.17 1.40
C GLY A 31 18.93 2.10 2.42
N ALA A 32 19.27 1.88 3.69
CA ALA A 32 18.28 1.71 4.76
C ALA A 32 17.33 2.91 4.95
N TYR A 33 17.75 4.12 4.55
CA TYR A 33 17.01 5.37 4.76
C TYR A 33 16.35 5.92 3.49
N GLY A 34 16.63 5.37 2.31
CA GLY A 34 16.12 5.91 1.05
C GLY A 34 16.72 5.28 -0.22
N SER A 35 16.15 5.66 -1.37
CA SER A 35 16.73 5.40 -2.68
C SER A 35 17.39 6.65 -3.24
N VAL A 36 18.49 6.47 -3.97
CA VAL A 36 19.12 7.52 -4.75
C VAL A 36 18.83 7.22 -6.22
N GLU A 37 18.17 8.16 -6.88
CA GLU A 37 17.77 8.05 -8.28
C GLU A 37 18.44 9.15 -9.10
N GLU A 38 18.74 8.84 -10.34
CA GLU A 38 19.25 9.82 -11.28
C GLU A 38 18.11 10.73 -11.76
N VAL A 39 18.41 12.03 -11.79
CA VAL A 39 17.47 13.06 -12.20
C VAL A 39 18.08 14.00 -13.22
N ALA A 40 17.29 14.38 -14.21
CA ALA A 40 17.60 15.46 -15.12
C ALA A 40 17.09 16.78 -14.55
N VAL A 41 18.01 17.68 -14.25
CA VAL A 41 17.76 19.09 -13.99
C VAL A 41 18.08 19.83 -15.30
N PRO A 42 17.42 20.95 -15.67
CA PRO A 42 17.73 21.62 -16.93
C PRO A 42 19.24 21.92 -17.06
N GLY A 43 19.87 21.31 -18.08
CA GLY A 43 21.31 21.42 -18.34
C GLY A 43 22.20 20.37 -17.64
N ALA A 44 21.68 19.57 -16.69
CA ALA A 44 22.50 18.71 -15.83
C ALA A 44 21.87 17.34 -15.54
N ILE A 45 22.72 16.33 -15.32
CA ILE A 45 22.34 15.07 -14.69
C ILE A 45 22.81 15.10 -13.23
N CYS A 46 21.88 14.92 -12.31
CA CYS A 46 22.08 15.00 -10.87
C CYS A 46 21.61 13.72 -10.17
N ALA A 47 21.90 13.61 -8.87
CA ALA A 47 21.39 12.55 -8.02
C ALA A 47 20.33 13.11 -7.08
N ALA A 48 19.18 12.44 -6.98
CA ALA A 48 18.11 12.76 -6.04
C ALA A 48 17.99 11.67 -4.99
N LYS A 49 18.29 12.00 -3.74
CA LYS A 49 18.05 11.13 -2.60
C LYS A 49 16.60 11.29 -2.15
N LYS A 50 15.81 10.24 -2.35
CA LYS A 50 14.44 10.09 -1.85
C LYS A 50 14.48 9.32 -0.54
N ILE A 51 13.92 9.88 0.53
CA ILE A 51 13.67 9.08 1.74
C ILE A 51 12.62 8.04 1.40
N HIS A 52 12.82 6.79 1.82
CA HIS A 52 11.85 5.73 1.57
C HIS A 52 10.48 6.16 2.13
N ASP A 53 9.43 6.09 1.30
CA ASP A 53 8.06 6.35 1.74
C ASP A 53 7.62 5.42 2.89
N ILE A 54 8.39 4.36 3.21
CA ILE A 54 8.26 3.50 4.41
C ILE A 54 8.32 4.33 5.72
N PHE A 55 9.10 5.42 5.77
CA PHE A 55 9.10 6.34 6.93
C PHE A 55 7.87 7.27 6.98
N LEU A 56 7.00 7.19 5.96
CA LEU A 56 5.85 8.07 5.75
C LEU A 56 4.57 7.28 5.45
N ASP A 57 4.61 5.95 5.52
CA ASP A 57 3.44 5.12 5.24
C ASP A 57 2.45 5.29 6.40
N ARG A 58 1.30 5.86 6.05
CA ARG A 58 0.38 6.48 7.00
C ARG A 58 -0.62 5.44 7.49
N SER A 59 -0.29 4.74 8.58
CA SER A 59 -1.29 4.17 9.49
C SER A 59 -0.90 4.22 10.97
N GLU A 60 0.38 4.02 11.34
CA GLU A 60 0.75 3.84 12.76
C GLU A 60 1.89 4.75 13.28
N ILE A 61 2.41 5.68 12.48
CA ILE A 61 3.39 6.67 12.98
C ILE A 61 2.62 7.88 13.55
N PRO A 62 2.73 8.21 14.86
CA PRO A 62 2.09 9.39 15.43
C PRO A 62 2.44 10.62 14.60
N ALA A 63 1.48 11.51 14.33
CA ALA A 63 1.71 12.72 13.52
C ALA A 63 2.92 13.56 14.02
N ALA A 64 3.28 13.43 15.30
CA ALA A 64 4.48 14.01 15.89
C ALA A 64 5.80 13.46 15.31
N GLU A 65 5.89 12.18 14.96
CA GLU A 65 7.09 11.54 14.45
C GLU A 65 7.28 11.80 12.94
N ILE A 66 6.19 11.88 12.16
CA ILE A 66 6.23 12.40 10.77
C ILE A 66 6.69 13.86 10.77
N ARG A 67 6.13 14.71 11.65
CA ARG A 67 6.60 16.09 11.81
C ARG A 67 8.07 16.14 12.23
N ARG A 68 8.51 15.23 13.09
CA ARG A 68 9.92 15.14 13.53
C ARG A 68 10.86 14.73 12.39
N ALA A 69 10.48 13.74 11.57
CA ALA A 69 11.23 13.29 10.41
C ALA A 69 11.30 14.38 9.33
N THR A 70 10.17 15.03 9.06
CA THR A 70 10.07 16.19 8.16
C THR A 70 10.95 17.33 8.66
N ALA A 71 10.86 17.69 9.94
CA ALA A 71 11.70 18.74 10.53
C ALA A 71 13.19 18.35 10.55
N GLN A 72 13.53 17.05 10.66
CA GLN A 72 14.90 16.57 10.54
C GLN A 72 15.42 16.71 9.11
N PHE A 73 14.61 16.33 8.12
CA PHE A 73 14.95 16.52 6.72
C PHE A 73 15.12 18.00 6.36
N VAL A 74 14.22 18.88 6.83
CA VAL A 74 14.34 20.33 6.63
C VAL A 74 15.63 20.85 7.27
N ARG A 75 15.96 20.42 8.49
CA ARG A 75 17.24 20.78 9.14
C ARG A 75 18.45 20.27 8.36
N GLU A 76 18.37 19.07 7.80
CA GLU A 76 19.42 18.51 6.93
C GLU A 76 19.59 19.35 5.67
N CYS A 77 18.49 19.72 4.99
CA CYS A 77 18.48 20.62 3.85
C CYS A 77 19.11 21.98 4.20
N GLN A 78 18.73 22.55 5.33
CA GLN A 78 19.29 23.81 5.81
C GLN A 78 20.80 23.67 6.08
N LEU A 79 21.22 22.64 6.82
CA LEU A 79 22.62 22.41 7.11
C LEU A 79 23.42 22.26 5.81
N ILE A 80 23.02 21.33 4.94
CA ILE A 80 23.75 21.03 3.70
C ILE A 80 23.75 22.23 2.74
N SER A 81 22.71 23.06 2.73
CA SER A 81 22.68 24.29 1.95
C SER A 81 23.72 25.33 2.39
N THR A 82 24.23 25.24 3.63
CA THR A 82 25.29 26.11 4.14
C THR A 82 26.71 25.57 3.93
N LEU A 83 26.83 24.39 3.31
CA LEU A 83 28.11 23.73 3.08
C LEU A 83 28.55 23.93 1.63
N ASP A 84 29.70 24.56 1.46
CA ASP A 84 30.35 24.69 0.15
C ASP A 84 31.83 24.38 0.33
N HIS A 85 32.23 23.19 -0.12
CA HIS A 85 33.61 22.72 -0.04
C HIS A 85 33.87 21.66 -1.11
N GLN A 86 35.07 21.64 -1.69
CA GLN A 86 35.42 20.73 -2.79
C GLN A 86 35.26 19.23 -2.42
N ASN A 87 35.45 18.88 -1.15
CA ASN A 87 35.37 17.51 -0.64
C ASN A 87 34.09 17.21 0.16
N ILE A 88 33.06 18.05 0.05
CA ILE A 88 31.71 17.77 0.53
C ILE A 88 30.78 17.75 -0.69
N VAL A 89 29.82 16.84 -0.71
CA VAL A 89 28.86 16.78 -1.81
C VAL A 89 28.08 18.09 -1.94
N LYS A 90 27.96 18.56 -3.16
CA LYS A 90 27.27 19.79 -3.48
C LYS A 90 25.78 19.58 -3.52
N PHE A 91 25.08 20.34 -2.68
CA PHE A 91 23.64 20.48 -2.70
C PHE A 91 23.21 21.43 -3.83
N LEU A 92 22.20 21.05 -4.61
CA LEU A 92 21.62 21.90 -5.66
C LEU A 92 20.24 22.43 -5.28
N GLY A 93 19.46 21.65 -4.53
CA GLY A 93 18.11 22.02 -4.16
C GLY A 93 17.24 20.83 -3.80
N VAL A 94 15.94 21.04 -3.77
CA VAL A 94 14.94 20.03 -3.47
C VAL A 94 13.96 19.88 -4.62
N ALA A 95 13.50 18.66 -4.87
CA ALA A 95 12.54 18.36 -5.93
C ALA A 95 11.33 17.60 -5.38
N PHE A 96 10.13 17.96 -5.82
CA PHE A 96 8.91 17.26 -5.49
C PHE A 96 8.52 16.33 -6.64
N PHE A 97 8.54 15.02 -6.39
CA PHE A 97 8.13 14.02 -7.37
C PHE A 97 6.67 13.62 -7.16
N PRO A 98 5.88 13.41 -8.24
CA PRO A 98 4.51 12.90 -8.12
C PRO A 98 4.47 11.60 -7.32
N GLY A 99 3.53 11.50 -6.37
CA GLY A 99 3.37 10.33 -5.50
C GLY A 99 4.25 10.32 -4.24
N SER A 100 5.33 11.11 -4.19
CA SER A 100 6.19 11.18 -2.98
C SER A 100 5.66 12.20 -1.98
N ARG A 101 5.67 11.84 -0.69
CA ARG A 101 5.14 12.70 0.41
C ARG A 101 6.18 13.69 0.95
N LEU A 102 7.48 13.40 0.80
CA LEU A 102 8.58 14.32 1.13
C LEU A 102 9.32 14.77 -0.13
N PRO A 103 9.92 15.96 -0.12
CA PRO A 103 10.83 16.39 -1.17
C PRO A 103 12.07 15.49 -1.19
N ALA A 104 12.63 15.30 -2.39
CA ALA A 104 13.92 14.66 -2.57
C ALA A 104 15.04 15.69 -2.50
N LEU A 105 16.17 15.29 -1.91
CA LEU A 105 17.39 16.10 -1.86
C LEU A 105 18.17 15.94 -3.17
N VAL A 106 18.31 17.00 -3.95
CA VAL A 106 19.03 16.98 -5.24
C VAL A 106 20.46 17.45 -5.03
N MET A 107 21.40 16.61 -5.43
CA MET A 107 22.84 16.77 -5.26
C MET A 107 23.59 16.49 -6.57
N GLU A 108 24.85 16.89 -6.63
CA GLU A 108 25.69 16.56 -7.78
C GLU A 108 25.78 15.04 -7.95
N ARG A 109 25.80 14.57 -9.20
CA ARG A 109 25.99 13.14 -9.47
C ARG A 109 27.47 12.80 -9.34
N LEU A 110 27.77 11.83 -8.50
CA LEU A 110 29.11 11.27 -8.34
C LEU A 110 29.21 9.92 -9.07
N LEU A 111 30.43 9.50 -9.40
CA LEU A 111 30.70 8.36 -10.26
C LEU A 111 30.46 7.02 -9.55
N THR A 112 31.09 6.84 -8.38
CA THR A 112 31.01 5.60 -7.61
C THR A 112 31.38 5.85 -6.14
N SER A 113 31.00 4.95 -5.24
CA SER A 113 31.46 4.97 -3.85
C SER A 113 32.87 4.38 -3.74
N LEU A 114 33.62 4.80 -2.71
CA LEU A 114 34.93 4.23 -2.40
C LEU A 114 34.83 2.73 -2.08
N HIS A 115 33.72 2.31 -1.49
CA HIS A 115 33.41 0.90 -1.29
C HIS A 115 33.34 0.13 -2.60
N ASP A 116 32.45 0.54 -3.50
CA ASP A 116 32.20 -0.20 -4.74
C ASP A 116 33.40 -0.12 -5.71
N LEU A 117 34.27 0.88 -5.54
CA LEU A 117 35.53 0.96 -6.28
C LEU A 117 36.56 -0.09 -5.81
N LEU A 118 36.67 -0.34 -4.51
CA LEU A 118 37.70 -1.22 -3.93
C LEU A 118 37.23 -2.67 -3.77
N ASP A 119 35.93 -2.85 -3.55
CA ASP A 119 35.28 -4.14 -3.36
C ASP A 119 33.95 -4.18 -4.13
N PRO A 120 34.00 -4.26 -5.48
CA PRO A 120 32.80 -4.29 -6.29
C PRO A 120 32.03 -5.59 -6.04
N GLU A 121 30.78 -5.47 -5.58
CA GLU A 121 29.83 -6.58 -5.49
C GLU A 121 29.42 -7.01 -6.92
N THR A 122 30.21 -7.86 -7.57
CA THR A 122 29.88 -8.43 -8.88
C THR A 122 29.21 -9.79 -8.71
N ASP A 123 28.04 -9.99 -9.33
CA ASP A 123 27.37 -11.29 -9.45
C ASP A 123 27.26 -11.68 -10.94
N PRO A 124 27.88 -12.79 -11.38
CA PRO A 124 28.72 -13.70 -10.60
C PRO A 124 30.04 -13.04 -10.15
N PRO A 125 30.64 -13.50 -9.04
CA PRO A 125 31.95 -13.02 -8.59
C PRO A 125 32.98 -13.14 -9.71
N PRO A 126 34.01 -12.28 -9.75
CA PRO A 126 35.01 -12.34 -10.80
C PRO A 126 35.68 -13.71 -10.73
N PRO A 127 36.09 -14.29 -11.88
CA PRO A 127 36.87 -15.53 -11.87
C PRO A 127 38.03 -15.46 -10.86
N PRO A 128 38.32 -16.54 -10.12
CA PRO A 128 39.48 -16.56 -9.25
C PRO A 128 40.74 -16.20 -10.07
N ASN A 129 41.54 -15.25 -9.55
CA ASN A 129 42.69 -14.62 -10.22
C ASN A 129 42.40 -13.51 -11.24
N THR A 130 41.21 -12.93 -11.27
CA THR A 130 40.99 -11.68 -12.03
C THR A 130 41.86 -10.57 -11.41
N PRO A 131 42.79 -9.95 -12.15
CA PRO A 131 43.64 -8.91 -11.58
C PRO A 131 42.77 -7.72 -11.17
N LYS A 132 42.83 -7.35 -9.88
CA LYS A 132 42.20 -6.13 -9.40
C LYS A 132 42.76 -4.92 -10.16
N PRO A 133 41.94 -3.91 -10.50
CA PRO A 133 42.43 -2.67 -11.08
C PRO A 133 43.56 -2.10 -10.21
N PHE A 134 44.71 -1.78 -10.82
CA PHE A 134 45.83 -1.21 -10.07
C PHE A 134 45.42 0.15 -9.50
N PHE A 135 45.50 0.28 -8.18
CA PHE A 135 45.13 1.49 -7.47
C PHE A 135 46.37 2.13 -6.83
N PRO A 136 46.96 3.18 -7.43
CA PRO A 136 48.20 3.77 -6.96
C PRO A 136 48.10 4.28 -5.53
N LEU A 137 49.18 4.13 -4.75
CA LEU A 137 49.22 4.65 -3.38
C LEU A 137 49.04 6.18 -3.34
N SER A 138 49.55 6.89 -4.34
CA SER A 138 49.37 8.34 -4.51
C SER A 138 47.89 8.73 -4.56
N LEU A 139 47.08 7.97 -5.30
CA LEU A 139 45.64 8.18 -5.40
C LEU A 139 44.93 7.85 -4.08
N LYS A 140 45.27 6.71 -3.45
CA LYS A 140 44.76 6.35 -2.12
C LYS A 140 45.01 7.45 -1.08
N CYS A 141 46.23 7.97 -1.03
CA CYS A 141 46.60 9.08 -0.15
C CYS A 141 45.84 10.36 -0.48
N SER A 142 45.61 10.64 -1.77
CA SER A 142 44.83 11.80 -2.22
C SER A 142 43.36 11.71 -1.82
N ILE A 143 42.76 10.52 -1.91
CA ILE A 143 41.38 10.26 -1.46
C ILE A 143 41.27 10.46 0.06
N LEU A 144 42.17 9.87 0.85
CA LEU A 144 42.17 10.05 2.30
C LEU A 144 42.38 11.52 2.70
N HIS A 145 43.27 12.22 1.99
CA HIS A 145 43.48 13.65 2.19
C HIS A 145 42.23 14.47 1.86
N ASN A 146 41.55 14.18 0.75
CA ASN A 146 40.28 14.81 0.41
C ASN A 146 39.22 14.61 1.50
N VAL A 147 39.06 13.39 2.01
CA VAL A 147 38.15 13.11 3.13
C VAL A 147 38.56 13.90 4.37
N ALA A 148 39.84 13.94 4.72
CA ALA A 148 40.34 14.71 5.86
C ALA A 148 40.11 16.23 5.70
N CYS A 149 40.24 16.79 4.49
CA CYS A 149 39.92 18.20 4.21
C CYS A 149 38.42 18.47 4.42
N GLY A 150 37.55 17.59 3.93
CA GLY A 150 36.11 17.70 4.15
C GLY A 150 35.74 17.64 5.64
N LEU A 151 36.33 16.72 6.40
CA LEU A 151 36.13 16.64 7.85
C LEU A 151 36.66 17.87 8.57
N ALA A 152 37.84 18.38 8.20
CA ALA A 152 38.40 19.60 8.78
C ALA A 152 37.45 20.79 8.56
N TYR A 153 36.95 20.95 7.33
CA TYR A 153 35.95 21.97 7.02
C TYR A 153 34.70 21.86 7.91
N LEU A 154 34.18 20.65 8.14
CA LEU A 154 33.02 20.43 9.02
C LEU A 154 33.32 20.71 10.49
N HIS A 155 34.46 20.23 10.99
CA HIS A 155 34.87 20.34 12.40
C HIS A 155 35.26 21.76 12.80
N GLU A 156 35.74 22.58 11.86
CA GLU A 156 36.15 23.97 12.10
C GLU A 156 34.99 24.98 12.05
N ARG A 157 33.79 24.55 11.67
CA ARG A 157 32.60 25.42 11.73
C ARG A 157 32.28 25.84 13.16
N THR A 158 31.58 26.96 13.28
CA THR A 158 31.05 27.43 14.56
C THR A 158 29.52 27.49 14.48
N PRO A 159 28.80 26.57 15.14
CA PRO A 159 29.29 25.40 15.89
C PRO A 159 29.84 24.26 14.99
N PRO A 160 30.74 23.39 15.52
CA PRO A 160 31.29 22.27 14.75
C PRO A 160 30.21 21.29 14.29
N VAL A 161 30.38 20.78 13.06
CA VAL A 161 29.51 19.75 12.47
C VAL A 161 30.26 18.42 12.54
N ILE A 162 29.70 17.43 13.25
CA ILE A 162 30.28 16.09 13.38
C ILE A 162 29.48 15.13 12.51
N HIS A 163 30.13 14.37 11.63
CA HIS A 163 29.51 13.51 10.62
C HIS A 163 28.80 12.29 11.23
N ARG A 164 29.49 11.55 12.11
CA ARG A 164 29.02 10.38 12.88
C ARG A 164 28.76 9.09 12.11
N ASP A 165 28.55 9.17 10.81
CA ASP A 165 28.35 7.99 9.95
C ASP A 165 29.37 7.92 8.80
N LEU A 166 30.62 8.27 9.08
CA LEU A 166 31.66 8.24 8.06
C LEU A 166 32.02 6.79 7.73
N SER A 167 31.82 6.38 6.48
CA SER A 167 32.11 5.04 5.98
C SER A 167 32.61 5.11 4.54
N ALA A 168 33.17 4.01 4.02
CA ALA A 168 33.59 3.96 2.61
C ALA A 168 32.42 4.06 1.62
N ARG A 169 31.19 3.73 2.04
CA ARG A 169 29.97 3.91 1.24
C ARG A 169 29.52 5.38 1.20
N ASN A 170 29.85 6.14 2.25
CA ASN A 170 29.58 7.59 2.36
C ASN A 170 30.74 8.48 1.87
N VAL A 171 31.77 7.88 1.25
CA VAL A 171 32.82 8.59 0.51
C VAL A 171 32.62 8.27 -0.97
N LEU A 172 32.14 9.24 -1.75
CA LEU A 172 31.95 9.08 -3.20
C LEU A 172 33.03 9.83 -3.98
N LEU A 173 33.29 9.35 -5.18
CA LEU A 173 34.31 9.87 -6.07
C LEU A 173 33.64 10.50 -7.28
N ASN A 174 34.10 11.67 -7.69
CA ASN A 174 33.71 12.23 -8.98
C ASN A 174 34.56 11.62 -10.12
N SER A 175 34.29 12.03 -11.36
CA SER A 175 35.04 11.51 -12.51
C SER A 175 36.52 11.86 -12.54
N GLY A 176 36.96 12.84 -11.74
CA GLY A 176 38.38 13.20 -11.57
C GLY A 176 39.04 12.50 -10.38
N MET A 177 38.37 11.48 -9.82
CA MET A 177 38.79 10.73 -8.63
C MET A 177 38.99 11.60 -7.38
N VAL A 178 38.33 12.76 -7.33
CA VAL A 178 38.29 13.61 -6.13
C VAL A 178 37.21 13.08 -5.21
N ALA A 179 37.59 12.80 -3.96
CA ALA A 179 36.67 12.25 -2.98
C ALA A 179 35.81 13.36 -2.36
N LYS A 180 34.52 13.04 -2.16
CA LYS A 180 33.53 13.89 -1.51
C LYS A 180 32.76 13.08 -0.47
N ILE A 181 32.57 13.67 0.70
CA ILE A 181 31.76 13.10 1.76
C ILE A 181 30.29 13.38 1.46
N VAL A 182 29.44 12.35 1.59
CA VAL A 182 27.98 12.43 1.46
C VAL A 182 27.27 12.03 2.76
N ASP A 183 25.95 12.15 2.76
CA ASP A 183 25.04 11.62 3.79
C ASP A 183 25.26 12.20 5.19
N LEU A 184 24.96 13.50 5.32
CA LEU A 184 25.02 14.24 6.58
C LEU A 184 23.75 14.06 7.43
N GLY A 185 22.90 13.06 7.15
CA GLY A 185 21.57 12.88 7.75
C GLY A 185 21.54 12.61 9.26
N VAL A 186 22.70 12.34 9.86
CA VAL A 186 22.92 12.20 11.31
C VAL A 186 23.88 13.23 11.89
N ALA A 187 24.32 14.21 11.08
CA ALA A 187 25.18 15.28 11.53
C ALA A 187 24.46 16.18 12.55
N ARG A 188 25.02 16.29 13.76
CA ARG A 188 24.44 17.15 14.82
C ARG A 188 25.28 18.40 15.03
N ILE A 189 24.66 19.55 14.81
CA ILE A 189 25.05 20.81 15.42
C ILE A 189 24.78 20.66 16.94
N VAL A 190 25.81 20.66 17.79
CA VAL A 190 25.65 20.40 19.23
C VAL A 190 24.74 21.47 19.87
N PRO A 191 23.53 21.10 20.34
CA PRO A 191 23.33 20.77 21.76
C PRO A 191 22.44 19.53 22.04
N ARG A 192 22.73 18.91 23.20
CA ARG A 192 22.10 17.74 23.88
C ARG A 192 20.67 17.33 23.45
N MET A 193 20.51 16.05 23.10
CA MET A 193 19.52 15.14 23.73
C MET A 193 19.59 13.68 23.20
N ARG A 194 19.56 12.76 24.17
CA ARG A 194 18.97 11.41 24.24
C ARG A 194 19.29 10.31 23.20
N THR A 195 19.94 9.28 23.76
CA THR A 195 19.86 7.81 23.56
C THR A 195 20.25 7.19 22.22
N ALA A 196 21.14 6.20 22.32
CA ALA A 196 21.66 5.28 21.29
C ALA A 196 20.59 4.46 20.52
N ALA A 197 19.31 4.66 20.82
CA ALA A 197 18.17 3.94 20.21
C ALA A 197 17.68 4.54 18.88
N THR A 198 18.32 5.60 18.36
CA THR A 198 17.90 6.29 17.12
C THR A 198 18.90 6.20 15.97
N MET A 199 19.94 5.35 16.10
CA MET A 199 20.84 5.04 14.97
C MET A 199 20.45 3.68 14.42
N THR A 200 19.83 3.64 13.24
CA THR A 200 19.45 2.39 12.58
C THR A 200 20.74 1.66 12.22
N LYS A 201 20.97 0.52 12.89
CA LYS A 201 22.13 -0.34 12.68
C LYS A 201 21.95 -1.09 11.35
N GLY A 202 22.48 -0.54 10.27
CA GLY A 202 22.70 -1.31 9.04
C GLY A 202 23.88 -2.28 9.22
N PRO A 203 23.88 -3.43 8.52
CA PRO A 203 25.06 -4.31 8.47
C PRO A 203 26.26 -3.51 7.93
N GLY A 204 27.41 -3.59 8.60
CA GLY A 204 28.64 -2.87 8.23
C GLY A 204 28.88 -1.52 8.91
N ALA A 205 27.86 -0.76 9.33
CA ALA A 205 28.05 0.53 10.01
C ALA A 205 28.70 0.38 11.41
N SER A 206 28.43 -0.74 12.09
CA SER A 206 29.05 -1.07 13.39
C SER A 206 30.58 -1.20 13.30
N VAL A 207 31.12 -1.58 12.14
CA VAL A 207 32.57 -1.73 11.94
C VAL A 207 33.28 -0.37 12.00
N TYR A 208 32.63 0.71 11.57
CA TYR A 208 33.22 2.07 11.60
C TYR A 208 33.06 2.77 12.95
N MET A 209 32.33 2.16 13.89
CA MET A 209 31.96 2.77 15.16
C MET A 209 33.06 2.59 16.22
N PRO A 210 33.45 3.66 16.95
CA PRO A 210 34.44 3.54 18.01
C PRO A 210 33.88 2.82 19.25
N PRO A 211 34.74 2.20 20.09
CA PRO A 211 34.29 1.37 21.21
C PRO A 211 33.43 2.13 22.23
N GLU A 212 33.67 3.42 22.44
CA GLU A 212 32.89 4.27 23.35
C GLU A 212 31.48 4.58 22.83
N ALA A 213 31.22 4.45 21.53
CA ALA A 213 29.89 4.65 20.96
C ALA A 213 28.99 3.41 21.15
N SER A 214 29.58 2.24 21.39
CA SER A 214 28.88 0.96 21.60
C SER A 214 28.67 0.57 23.08
N ALA A 215 29.32 1.27 24.03
CA ALA A 215 29.23 0.94 25.45
C ALA A 215 27.91 1.43 26.08
N PRO A 216 27.22 0.63 26.91
CA PRO A 216 26.06 1.09 27.67
C PRO A 216 26.47 2.22 28.61
N ALA A 217 25.70 3.30 28.61
CA ALA A 217 25.98 4.51 29.39
C ALA A 217 26.13 4.17 30.88
N LYS A 218 27.36 4.06 31.37
CA LYS A 218 27.67 3.86 32.79
C LYS A 218 27.41 5.18 33.52
N SER A 219 26.29 5.22 34.25
CA SER A 219 25.89 6.16 35.31
C SER A 219 26.00 7.68 35.02
N ASN A 220 25.10 8.43 35.66
CA ASN A 220 24.84 9.86 35.44
C ASN A 220 25.99 10.86 35.79
N ALA A 221 27.26 10.45 35.84
CA ALA A 221 28.35 11.29 36.35
C ALA A 221 29.48 11.62 35.35
N GLN A 222 29.59 10.98 34.18
CA GLN A 222 30.55 11.41 33.15
C GLN A 222 29.83 11.56 31.81
N LYS A 223 29.24 12.75 31.59
CA LYS A 223 28.65 13.18 30.32
C LYS A 223 29.69 13.01 29.19
N SER A 224 29.61 11.92 28.44
CA SER A 224 30.40 11.71 27.22
C SER A 224 30.09 12.83 26.23
N LYS A 225 31.00 13.81 26.15
CA LYS A 225 31.07 14.74 25.03
C LYS A 225 31.35 13.90 23.79
N TYR A 226 30.35 13.69 22.94
CA TYR A 226 30.57 13.21 21.57
C TYR A 226 31.35 14.31 20.84
N ASP A 227 32.64 14.09 20.63
CA ASP A 227 33.56 15.05 20.03
C ASP A 227 33.93 14.63 18.60
N ALA A 228 34.62 15.52 17.89
CA ALA A 228 35.13 15.31 16.53
C ALA A 228 36.00 14.02 16.39
N SER A 229 36.47 13.45 17.50
CA SER A 229 37.32 12.26 17.52
C SER A 229 36.62 10.97 17.07
N ILE A 230 35.28 10.98 17.01
CA ILE A 230 34.49 9.85 16.46
C ILE A 230 34.75 9.75 14.95
N ASP A 231 34.65 10.87 14.23
CA ASP A 231 34.91 10.90 12.79
C ASP A 231 36.38 10.56 12.49
N VAL A 232 37.30 10.95 13.39
CA VAL A 232 38.74 10.57 13.29
C VAL A 232 38.92 9.06 13.41
N PHE A 233 38.21 8.39 14.32
CA PHE A 233 38.25 6.93 14.41
C PHE A 233 37.69 6.28 13.14
N SER A 234 36.52 6.73 12.67
CA SER A 234 35.91 6.21 11.45
C SER A 234 36.81 6.42 10.23
N LEU A 235 37.51 7.56 10.14
CA LEU A 235 38.53 7.81 9.12
C LEU A 235 39.69 6.81 9.21
N GLY A 236 40.11 6.41 10.42
CA GLY A 236 41.11 5.35 10.61
C GLY A 236 40.67 4.01 10.02
N VAL A 237 39.38 3.66 10.13
CA VAL A 237 38.82 2.45 9.51
C VAL A 237 38.75 2.60 7.99
N VAL A 238 38.34 3.76 7.48
CA VAL A 238 38.37 4.07 6.04
C VAL A 238 39.80 3.98 5.50
N ALA A 239 40.80 4.45 6.25
CA ALA A 239 42.21 4.36 5.88
C ALA A 239 42.72 2.92 5.81
N ILE A 240 42.36 2.06 6.78
CA ILE A 240 42.68 0.62 6.71
C ILE A 240 42.13 0.01 5.42
N PHE A 241 40.85 0.23 5.12
CA PHE A 241 40.21 -0.34 3.94
C PHE A 241 40.80 0.22 2.64
N THR A 242 41.04 1.53 2.58
CA THR A 242 41.58 2.21 1.39
C THR A 242 43.01 1.76 1.07
N ILE A 243 43.86 1.62 2.09
CA ILE A 243 45.25 1.22 1.88
C ILE A 243 45.36 -0.30 1.69
N GLY A 244 44.70 -1.07 2.55
CA GLY A 244 44.77 -2.53 2.58
C GLY A 244 43.93 -3.24 1.51
N GLU A 245 42.95 -2.56 0.88
CA GLU A 245 42.03 -3.11 -0.13
C GLU A 245 41.26 -4.37 0.30
N VAL A 246 41.10 -4.54 1.61
CA VAL A 246 40.37 -5.64 2.25
C VAL A 246 39.35 -5.04 3.20
N PHE A 247 38.07 -5.31 2.94
CA PHE A 247 36.99 -4.80 3.78
C PHE A 247 37.09 -5.39 5.19
N PRO A 248 37.07 -4.55 6.24
CA PRO A 248 37.12 -5.05 7.61
C PRO A 248 35.80 -5.73 7.97
N CYS A 249 35.85 -7.04 8.26
CA CYS A 249 34.75 -7.80 8.86
C CYS A 249 34.58 -7.48 10.35
N ASP A 250 33.46 -7.90 10.94
CA ASP A 250 33.16 -7.68 12.36
C ASP A 250 34.33 -8.13 13.24
N PRO A 251 34.81 -7.30 14.18
CA PRO A 251 36.12 -7.52 14.74
C PRO A 251 36.09 -8.65 15.76
N VAL A 252 37.15 -9.46 15.78
CA VAL A 252 37.39 -10.60 16.69
C VAL A 252 36.96 -10.27 18.13
N ALA A 253 36.53 -11.28 18.89
CA ALA A 253 36.04 -11.14 20.27
C ALA A 253 36.81 -10.07 21.06
N ALA A 254 36.07 -9.14 21.70
CA ALA A 254 36.63 -7.98 22.39
C ALA A 254 37.57 -8.35 23.56
N THR A 255 37.59 -9.62 23.93
CA THR A 255 38.39 -10.19 25.00
C THR A 255 38.97 -11.54 24.57
N TYR A 256 40.11 -11.91 25.16
CA TYR A 256 40.66 -13.27 25.08
C TYR A 256 40.97 -13.78 26.48
N LEU A 257 41.01 -15.11 26.64
CA LEU A 257 41.49 -15.73 27.86
C LEU A 257 43.02 -15.77 27.79
N ASP A 258 43.67 -15.11 28.73
CA ASP A 258 45.12 -15.20 28.90
C ASP A 258 45.44 -16.56 29.54
N GLU A 259 46.15 -17.42 28.82
CA GLU A 259 46.40 -18.81 29.21
C GLU A 259 47.34 -18.94 30.42
N GLU A 260 48.20 -17.94 30.67
CA GLU A 260 49.13 -17.93 31.81
C GLU A 260 48.43 -17.49 33.10
N THR A 261 47.56 -16.49 33.00
CA THR A 261 46.89 -15.88 34.16
C THR A 261 45.47 -16.39 34.41
N GLY A 262 44.86 -17.06 33.42
CA GLY A 262 43.47 -17.49 33.44
C GLY A 262 42.46 -16.33 33.43
N LEU A 263 42.92 -15.10 33.18
CA LEU A 263 42.08 -13.90 33.22
C LEU A 263 41.59 -13.51 31.83
N LEU A 264 40.37 -12.96 31.80
CA LEU A 264 39.80 -12.41 30.58
C LEU A 264 40.41 -11.01 30.32
N VAL A 265 41.27 -10.90 29.31
CA VAL A 265 41.97 -9.66 28.94
C VAL A 265 41.29 -8.98 27.77
N ALA A 266 41.04 -7.67 27.87
CA ALA A 266 40.45 -6.87 26.81
C ALA A 266 41.45 -6.62 25.67
N ARG A 267 41.01 -6.84 24.43
CA ARG A 267 41.80 -6.49 23.23
C ARG A 267 41.68 -5.01 22.93
N THR A 268 42.79 -4.38 22.53
CA THR A 268 42.75 -3.05 21.91
C THR A 268 42.16 -3.13 20.51
N GLU A 269 41.63 -2.03 19.98
CA GLU A 269 41.08 -2.06 18.62
C GLU A 269 42.15 -2.40 17.57
N LEU A 270 43.39 -1.95 17.79
CA LEU A 270 44.51 -2.32 16.92
C LEU A 270 44.80 -3.83 16.96
N GLN A 271 44.70 -4.47 18.14
CA GLN A 271 44.82 -5.93 18.26
C GLN A 271 43.68 -6.67 17.56
N ARG A 272 42.45 -6.13 17.63
CA ARG A 272 41.29 -6.68 16.92
C ARG A 272 41.41 -6.56 15.40
N ARG A 273 42.20 -5.59 14.91
CA ARG A 273 42.44 -5.32 13.48
C ARG A 273 43.86 -5.62 13.00
N ALA A 274 44.62 -6.43 13.75
CA ALA A 274 46.02 -6.73 13.44
C ALA A 274 46.21 -7.35 12.05
N GLU A 275 45.26 -8.16 11.61
CA GLU A 275 45.23 -8.75 10.26
C GLU A 275 45.11 -7.69 9.16
N TYR A 276 44.25 -6.69 9.31
CA TYR A 276 44.12 -5.64 8.31
C TYR A 276 45.35 -4.73 8.28
N MET A 277 45.99 -4.50 9.43
CA MET A 277 47.30 -3.82 9.47
C MET A 277 48.39 -4.58 8.72
N ARG A 278 48.31 -5.92 8.65
CA ARG A 278 49.21 -6.74 7.84
C ARG A 278 49.05 -6.42 6.35
N HIS A 279 47.81 -6.37 5.87
CA HIS A 279 47.49 -6.02 4.48
C HIS A 279 47.94 -4.59 4.14
N VAL A 280 47.75 -3.63 5.05
CA VAL A 280 48.29 -2.27 4.90
C VAL A 280 49.81 -2.30 4.71
N ASN A 281 50.54 -3.03 5.56
CA ASN A 281 52.00 -3.14 5.45
C ASN A 281 52.43 -3.81 4.13
N GLU A 282 51.70 -4.82 3.66
CA GLU A 282 51.96 -5.49 2.37
C GLU A 282 51.80 -4.54 1.19
N GLN A 283 50.74 -3.73 1.18
CA GLN A 283 50.48 -2.74 0.13
C GLN A 283 51.54 -1.61 0.12
N LEU A 284 51.98 -1.17 1.31
CA LEU A 284 53.09 -0.21 1.43
C LEU A 284 54.43 -0.82 1.00
N ARG A 285 54.65 -2.11 1.25
CA ARG A 285 55.85 -2.82 0.78
C ARG A 285 55.84 -2.97 -0.75
N ALA A 286 54.70 -3.35 -1.32
CA ALA A 286 54.52 -3.52 -2.76
C ALA A 286 54.74 -2.21 -3.54
N SER A 287 54.36 -1.07 -2.95
CA SER A 287 54.61 0.26 -3.52
C SER A 287 56.03 0.81 -3.27
N GLY A 288 56.91 0.05 -2.61
CA GLY A 288 58.28 0.48 -2.29
C GLY A 288 58.36 1.58 -1.21
N GLN A 289 57.26 1.86 -0.52
CA GLN A 289 57.11 2.97 0.42
C GLN A 289 57.36 2.57 1.87
N LEU A 290 57.24 1.27 2.19
CA LEU A 290 57.39 0.79 3.57
C LEU A 290 58.81 1.05 4.10
N ARG A 291 58.93 2.08 4.94
CA ARG A 291 60.08 2.37 5.81
C ARG A 291 59.59 2.27 7.25
N GLY A 292 60.45 1.84 8.18
CA GLY A 292 60.09 1.46 9.55
C GLY A 292 58.93 2.26 10.17
N ASP A 293 59.08 3.59 10.28
CA ASP A 293 58.05 4.49 10.79
C ASP A 293 57.32 5.25 9.65
N HIS A 294 56.38 4.58 8.98
CA HIS A 294 55.64 5.17 7.86
C HIS A 294 54.48 6.08 8.34
N PRO A 295 54.29 7.30 7.79
CA PRO A 295 53.24 8.23 8.23
C PRO A 295 51.82 7.65 8.22
N LEU A 296 51.47 6.84 7.20
CA LEU A 296 50.15 6.17 7.15
C LEU A 296 49.95 5.13 8.26
N ILE A 297 51.01 4.42 8.66
CA ILE A 297 50.92 3.44 9.76
C ILE A 297 50.67 4.19 11.06
N ARG A 298 51.45 5.27 11.32
CA ARG A 298 51.23 6.14 12.48
C ARG A 298 49.82 6.71 12.51
N LEU A 299 49.34 7.23 11.39
CA LEU A 299 48.00 7.79 11.26
C LEU A 299 46.93 6.77 11.66
N ILE A 300 46.98 5.55 11.10
CA ILE A 300 45.98 4.52 11.39
C ILE A 300 46.03 4.11 12.87
N GLN A 301 47.23 3.88 13.41
CA GLN A 301 47.40 3.51 14.81
C GLN A 301 46.87 4.58 15.78
N GLN A 302 47.11 5.86 15.48
CA GLN A 302 46.65 6.98 16.29
C GLN A 302 45.13 7.19 16.17
N CYS A 303 44.56 7.07 14.96
CA CYS A 303 43.12 7.20 14.74
C CYS A 303 42.33 6.09 15.44
N LEU A 304 42.85 4.86 15.48
CA LEU A 304 42.19 3.69 16.06
C LEU A 304 42.46 3.50 17.56
N HIS A 305 42.91 4.55 18.25
CA HIS A 305 43.12 4.48 19.69
C HIS A 305 41.78 4.35 20.44
N ASN A 306 41.69 3.41 21.40
CA ASN A 306 40.47 3.16 22.21
C ASN A 306 40.01 4.38 23.01
N GLY A 307 40.96 5.16 23.52
CA GLY A 307 40.71 6.43 24.21
C GLY A 307 40.48 7.60 23.22
N PRO A 308 39.31 8.27 23.22
CA PRO A 308 38.98 9.35 22.28
C PRO A 308 39.96 10.53 22.28
N HIS A 309 40.37 10.96 23.48
CA HIS A 309 41.30 12.09 23.70
C HIS A 309 42.75 11.81 23.30
N LYS A 310 43.09 10.55 22.99
CA LYS A 310 44.42 10.15 22.50
C LYS A 310 44.45 10.07 20.97
N ARG A 311 43.30 10.22 20.30
CA ARG A 311 43.22 10.31 18.84
C ARG A 311 43.74 11.69 18.40
N PRO A 312 44.34 11.79 17.21
CA PRO A 312 44.89 13.04 16.70
C PRO A 312 43.75 14.02 16.37
N SER A 313 44.06 15.32 16.38
CA SER A 313 43.15 16.31 15.82
C SER A 313 43.09 16.16 14.29
N ILE A 314 42.00 16.60 13.67
CA ILE A 314 41.88 16.52 12.20
C ILE A 314 42.99 17.29 11.46
N ARG A 315 43.55 18.34 12.07
CA ARG A 315 44.73 19.07 11.55
C ARG A 315 45.99 18.22 11.57
N GLU A 316 46.18 17.43 12.62
CA GLU A 316 47.32 16.52 12.73
C GLU A 316 47.18 15.34 11.75
N VAL A 317 45.95 14.86 11.53
CA VAL A 317 45.65 13.89 10.47
C VAL A 317 46.03 14.44 9.09
N LEU A 318 45.64 15.68 8.77
CA LEU A 318 46.02 16.34 7.52
C LEU A 318 47.54 16.41 7.34
N ARG A 319 48.27 16.83 8.38
CA ARG A 319 49.73 16.89 8.38
C ARG A 319 50.37 15.53 8.05
N LEU A 320 49.89 14.46 8.70
CA LEU A 320 50.37 13.09 8.45
C LEU A 320 50.04 12.59 7.02
N LEU A 321 48.88 12.98 6.47
CA LEU A 321 48.50 12.63 5.10
C LEU A 321 49.28 13.43 4.05
N GLU A 322 49.62 14.68 4.33
CA GLU A 322 50.50 15.50 3.48
C GLU A 322 51.92 14.91 3.45
N GLU A 323 52.46 14.49 4.60
CA GLU A 323 53.73 13.74 4.65
C GLU A 323 53.67 12.45 3.82
N ALA A 324 52.60 11.67 3.95
CA ALA A 324 52.40 10.46 3.17
C ALA A 324 52.28 10.73 1.67
N ARG A 325 51.54 11.77 1.27
CA ARG A 325 51.39 12.18 -0.15
C ARG A 325 52.71 12.65 -0.74
N ALA A 326 53.50 13.43 0.00
CA ALA A 326 54.81 13.88 -0.46
C ALA A 326 55.76 12.70 -0.69
N GLY A 327 55.70 11.67 0.16
CA GLY A 327 56.42 10.41 -0.02
C GLY A 327 55.93 9.61 -1.23
N ALA A 328 54.64 9.64 -1.52
CA ALA A 328 53.96 8.83 -2.55
C ALA A 328 53.97 9.40 -3.97
N ARG A 329 54.72 10.48 -4.25
CA ARG A 329 54.72 11.15 -5.57
C ARG A 329 55.07 10.18 -6.71
N ASP A 330 54.10 9.94 -7.57
CA ASP A 330 54.22 9.18 -8.80
C ASP A 330 53.95 10.13 -9.97
N SER A 331 55.00 10.56 -10.67
CA SER A 331 55.00 11.67 -11.63
C SER A 331 54.00 11.48 -12.78
N GLY A 332 53.67 10.22 -13.12
CA GLY A 332 52.77 9.90 -14.23
C GLY A 332 51.29 10.13 -13.94
N TRP A 333 50.86 10.03 -12.67
CA TRP A 333 49.43 10.16 -12.33
C TRP A 333 48.97 11.62 -12.22
N GLU A 334 49.85 12.52 -11.77
CA GLU A 334 49.53 13.95 -11.62
C GLU A 334 49.29 14.62 -13.00
N GLU A 335 50.02 14.23 -14.04
CA GLU A 335 49.81 14.71 -15.42
C GLU A 335 48.48 14.20 -16.02
N VAL A 336 48.15 12.92 -15.80
CA VAL A 336 46.88 12.32 -16.25
C VAL A 336 45.69 12.96 -15.54
N GLN A 337 45.82 13.23 -14.23
CA GLN A 337 44.78 13.88 -13.44
C GLN A 337 44.55 15.33 -13.89
N ALA A 338 45.61 16.11 -14.15
CA ALA A 338 45.51 17.50 -14.62
C ALA A 338 44.87 17.60 -16.02
N ALA A 339 45.22 16.68 -16.94
CA ALA A 339 44.66 16.64 -18.29
C ALA A 339 43.16 16.28 -18.31
N GLN A 340 42.67 15.49 -17.35
CA GLN A 340 41.27 15.07 -17.27
C GLN A 340 40.37 16.05 -16.49
N THR A 341 40.92 16.89 -15.61
CA THR A 341 40.13 17.79 -14.73
C THR A 341 39.80 19.16 -15.34
N GLN A 342 40.62 19.69 -16.26
CA GLN A 342 40.42 21.04 -16.83
C GLN A 342 39.14 21.21 -17.66
N PRO A 343 38.77 20.32 -18.60
CA PRO A 343 37.57 20.52 -19.43
C PRO A 343 36.25 20.39 -18.65
N ARG A 344 36.21 19.51 -17.65
CA ARG A 344 34.98 19.14 -16.91
C ARG A 344 34.67 20.06 -15.72
N ASN A 345 35.67 20.76 -15.17
CA ASN A 345 35.43 21.80 -14.18
C ASN A 345 34.75 23.04 -14.78
N GLN A 346 35.00 23.31 -16.07
CA GLN A 346 34.32 24.37 -16.81
C GLN A 346 32.83 24.05 -17.00
N GLU A 347 32.50 22.81 -17.41
CA GLU A 347 31.09 22.36 -17.50
C GLU A 347 30.36 22.51 -16.16
N ASN A 348 31.00 22.15 -15.03
CA ASN A 348 30.41 22.34 -13.70
C ASN A 348 30.21 23.81 -13.30
N ALA A 349 31.07 24.72 -13.75
CA ALA A 349 30.92 26.16 -13.50
C ALA A 349 29.79 26.76 -14.36
N ASP A 350 29.72 26.37 -15.63
CA ASP A 350 28.66 26.82 -16.56
C ASP A 350 27.27 26.30 -16.12
N LEU A 351 27.25 25.07 -15.57
CA LEU A 351 26.09 24.49 -14.89
C LEU A 351 25.60 25.32 -13.70
N GLN A 352 26.51 25.85 -12.87
CA GLN A 352 26.13 26.70 -11.75
C GLN A 352 25.47 28.00 -12.21
N SER A 353 26.04 28.62 -13.26
CA SER A 353 25.46 29.85 -13.82
C SER A 353 24.04 29.61 -14.34
N SER A 354 23.84 28.49 -15.04
CA SER A 354 22.53 28.08 -15.57
C SER A 354 21.49 27.82 -14.47
N VAL A 355 21.88 27.16 -13.38
CA VAL A 355 20.98 26.89 -12.24
C VAL A 355 20.59 28.19 -11.53
N GLN A 356 21.52 29.14 -11.40
CA GLN A 356 21.29 30.42 -10.74
C GLN A 356 20.36 31.34 -11.56
N GLU A 357 20.47 31.30 -12.89
CA GLU A 357 19.56 31.97 -13.81
C GLU A 357 18.14 31.37 -13.74
N LEU A 358 18.04 30.03 -13.69
CA LEU A 358 16.75 29.35 -13.52
C LEU A 358 16.06 29.72 -12.21
N HIS A 359 16.79 29.78 -11.10
CA HIS A 359 16.24 30.24 -9.82
C HIS A 359 15.66 31.65 -9.93
N SER A 360 16.36 32.56 -10.58
CA SER A 360 15.90 33.94 -10.78
C SER A 360 14.63 33.98 -11.63
N ARG A 361 14.55 33.16 -12.68
CA ARG A 361 13.38 33.09 -13.56
C ARG A 361 12.15 32.47 -12.89
N ASN A 362 12.32 31.52 -11.97
CA ASN A 362 11.21 30.96 -11.20
C ASN A 362 10.63 31.99 -10.23
N GLN A 363 11.49 32.75 -9.55
CA GLN A 363 11.03 33.80 -8.65
C GLN A 363 10.17 34.84 -9.37
N ALA A 364 10.44 35.11 -10.65
CA ALA A 364 9.58 35.96 -11.47
C ALA A 364 8.22 35.30 -11.79
N LYS A 365 8.21 34.04 -12.22
CA LYS A 365 6.98 33.29 -12.50
C LYS A 365 6.09 33.09 -11.28
N ASP A 366 6.67 32.91 -10.09
CA ASP A 366 5.92 32.78 -8.85
C ASP A 366 5.16 34.07 -8.49
N ARG A 367 5.71 35.24 -8.86
CA ARG A 367 5.01 36.53 -8.70
C ARG A 367 3.82 36.62 -9.65
N GLU A 368 3.99 36.27 -10.93
CA GLU A 368 2.90 36.24 -11.92
C GLU A 368 1.79 35.26 -11.49
N LEU A 369 2.15 34.08 -10.98
CA LEU A 369 1.18 33.09 -10.51
C LEU A 369 0.40 33.60 -9.28
N ALA A 370 1.06 34.34 -8.37
CA ALA A 370 0.40 34.95 -7.22
C ALA A 370 -0.65 35.99 -7.65
N GLU A 371 -0.34 36.80 -8.67
CA GLU A 371 -1.27 37.77 -9.26
C GLU A 371 -2.47 37.08 -9.92
N ALA A 372 -2.23 36.04 -10.71
CA ALA A 372 -3.30 35.27 -11.35
C ALA A 372 -4.25 34.61 -10.32
N ARG A 373 -3.71 34.10 -9.21
CA ARG A 373 -4.52 33.54 -8.11
C ARG A 373 -5.38 34.60 -7.43
N GLN A 374 -4.89 35.84 -7.31
CA GLN A 374 -5.68 36.94 -6.77
C GLN A 374 -6.86 37.28 -7.69
N GLN A 375 -6.64 37.33 -9.00
CA GLN A 375 -7.71 37.56 -9.98
C GLN A 375 -8.76 36.44 -9.96
N LEU A 376 -8.34 35.18 -9.80
CA LEU A 376 -9.26 34.05 -9.71
C LEU A 376 -10.16 34.17 -8.47
N ARG A 377 -9.61 34.50 -7.30
CA ARG A 377 -10.40 34.72 -6.08
C ARG A 377 -11.46 35.81 -6.25
N GLN A 378 -11.13 36.91 -6.92
CA GLN A 378 -12.09 37.98 -7.22
C GLN A 378 -13.25 37.48 -8.09
N LYS A 379 -12.96 36.66 -9.10
CA LYS A 379 -14.01 36.05 -9.94
C LYS A 379 -14.88 35.05 -9.19
N GLU A 380 -14.31 34.24 -8.30
CA GLU A 380 -15.06 33.30 -7.47
C GLU A 380 -16.04 34.03 -6.53
N GLU A 381 -15.61 35.15 -5.94
CA GLU A 381 -16.49 36.01 -5.13
C GLU A 381 -17.63 36.63 -5.97
N GLU A 382 -17.37 37.03 -7.21
CA GLU A 382 -18.38 37.55 -8.13
C GLU A 382 -19.42 36.49 -8.51
N LEU A 383 -18.96 35.27 -8.85
CA LEU A 383 -19.81 34.12 -9.13
C LEU A 383 -20.67 33.73 -7.93
N ALA A 384 -20.11 33.77 -6.72
CA ALA A 384 -20.86 33.50 -5.49
C ALA A 384 -22.00 34.53 -5.26
N ARG A 385 -21.76 35.81 -5.57
CA ARG A 385 -22.82 36.85 -5.51
C ARG A 385 -23.94 36.58 -6.52
N GLN A 386 -23.58 36.28 -7.76
CA GLN A 386 -24.55 35.94 -8.81
C GLN A 386 -25.38 34.69 -8.45
N GLY A 387 -24.73 33.67 -7.88
CA GLY A 387 -25.41 32.47 -7.38
C GLY A 387 -26.44 32.79 -6.29
N ALA A 388 -26.10 33.66 -5.33
CA ALA A 388 -27.01 34.07 -4.27
C ALA A 388 -28.22 34.87 -4.80
N GLU A 389 -28.04 35.69 -5.84
CA GLU A 389 -29.14 36.39 -6.51
C GLU A 389 -30.09 35.43 -7.23
N LEU A 390 -29.55 34.44 -7.93
CA LEU A 390 -30.35 33.40 -8.59
C LEU A 390 -31.18 32.59 -7.60
N THR A 391 -30.61 32.21 -6.45
CA THR A 391 -31.35 31.50 -5.40
C THR A 391 -32.52 32.34 -4.87
N ARG A 392 -32.32 33.64 -4.66
CA ARG A 392 -33.42 34.55 -4.22
C ARG A 392 -34.52 34.67 -5.28
N ALA A 393 -34.15 34.72 -6.56
CA ALA A 393 -35.10 34.74 -7.65
C ALA A 393 -35.92 33.43 -7.71
N GLU A 394 -35.25 32.28 -7.55
CA GLU A 394 -35.89 30.96 -7.54
C GLU A 394 -36.89 30.82 -6.38
N GLU A 395 -36.53 31.28 -5.17
CA GLU A 395 -37.44 31.30 -4.02
C GLU A 395 -38.67 32.17 -4.28
N THR A 396 -38.49 33.30 -4.96
CA THR A 396 -39.60 34.21 -5.31
C THR A 396 -40.56 33.55 -6.29
N ILE A 397 -40.03 32.95 -7.36
CA ILE A 397 -40.82 32.19 -8.34
C ILE A 397 -41.58 31.05 -7.66
N ARG A 398 -40.95 30.34 -6.71
CA ARG A 398 -41.58 29.25 -5.98
C ARG A 398 -42.77 29.72 -5.14
N ARG A 399 -42.66 30.88 -4.48
CA ARG A 399 -43.77 31.48 -3.71
C ARG A 399 -44.92 31.89 -4.63
N GLU A 400 -44.63 32.52 -5.76
CA GLU A 400 -45.66 32.90 -6.74
C GLU A 400 -46.37 31.68 -7.32
N HIS A 401 -45.63 30.62 -7.65
CA HIS A 401 -46.21 29.37 -8.12
C HIS A 401 -47.15 28.73 -7.08
N GLN A 402 -46.78 28.77 -5.80
CA GLN A 402 -47.63 28.27 -4.72
C GLN A 402 -48.92 29.09 -4.57
N GLN A 403 -48.84 30.43 -4.68
CA GLN A 403 -50.03 31.29 -4.66
C GLN A 403 -50.96 31.03 -5.85
N LEU A 404 -50.39 30.82 -7.04
CA LEU A 404 -51.17 30.47 -8.23
C LEU A 404 -51.91 29.15 -8.06
N ARG A 405 -51.26 28.13 -7.47
CA ARG A 405 -51.92 26.85 -7.17
C ARG A 405 -53.10 27.00 -6.22
N GLN A 406 -52.96 27.80 -5.16
CA GLN A 406 -54.07 28.07 -4.23
C GLN A 406 -55.25 28.74 -4.93
N LYS A 407 -54.99 29.75 -5.78
CA LYS A 407 -56.03 30.39 -6.58
C LYS A 407 -56.71 29.43 -7.55
N GLU A 408 -55.95 28.51 -8.14
CA GLU A 408 -56.50 27.48 -9.03
C GLU A 408 -57.46 26.55 -8.28
N GLU A 409 -57.10 26.11 -7.06
CA GLU A 409 -57.97 25.30 -6.19
C GLU A 409 -59.25 26.06 -5.80
N GLU A 410 -59.16 27.34 -5.46
CA GLU A 410 -60.33 28.19 -5.16
C GLU A 410 -61.27 28.32 -6.37
N VAL A 411 -60.71 28.51 -7.57
CA VAL A 411 -61.48 28.59 -8.82
C VAL A 411 -62.15 27.24 -9.11
N GLN A 412 -61.45 26.12 -8.93
CA GLN A 412 -62.04 24.79 -9.11
C GLN A 412 -63.20 24.54 -8.14
N SER A 413 -63.04 24.90 -6.86
CA SER A 413 -64.10 24.81 -5.84
C SER A 413 -65.32 25.66 -6.22
N SER A 414 -65.09 26.93 -6.60
CA SER A 414 -66.15 27.85 -7.04
C SER A 414 -66.90 27.31 -8.26
N ARG A 415 -66.17 26.71 -9.22
CA ARG A 415 -66.75 26.08 -10.41
C ARG A 415 -67.62 24.87 -10.04
N GLN A 416 -67.17 24.02 -9.11
CA GLN A 416 -67.97 22.87 -8.64
C GLN A 416 -69.25 23.33 -7.95
N GLN A 417 -69.17 24.39 -7.13
CA GLN A 417 -70.37 24.97 -6.50
C GLN A 417 -71.36 25.50 -7.55
N LEU A 418 -70.88 26.20 -8.57
CA LEU A 418 -71.74 26.69 -9.66
C LEU A 418 -72.42 25.55 -10.41
N ILE A 419 -71.68 24.49 -10.75
CA ILE A 419 -72.25 23.29 -11.41
C ILE A 419 -73.34 22.67 -10.52
N SER A 420 -73.10 22.59 -9.21
CA SER A 420 -74.10 22.04 -8.28
C SER A 420 -75.36 22.90 -8.19
N SER A 421 -75.23 24.23 -8.27
CA SER A 421 -76.34 25.19 -8.28
C SER A 421 -77.15 25.07 -9.57
N GLN A 422 -76.48 25.05 -10.72
CA GLN A 422 -77.14 24.88 -12.03
C GLN A 422 -77.89 23.55 -12.11
N ARG A 423 -77.33 22.48 -11.55
CA ARG A 423 -78.02 21.18 -11.48
C ARG A 423 -79.30 21.25 -10.66
N ARG A 424 -79.28 21.89 -9.49
CA ARG A 424 -80.49 22.09 -8.67
C ARG A 424 -81.56 22.91 -9.37
N GLU A 425 -81.17 24.00 -10.06
CA GLU A 425 -82.11 24.79 -10.86
C GLU A 425 -82.71 23.97 -12.00
N THR A 426 -81.89 23.17 -12.70
CA THR A 426 -82.35 22.29 -13.77
C THR A 426 -83.35 21.24 -13.24
N GLU A 427 -83.06 20.63 -12.08
CA GLU A 427 -83.97 19.69 -11.42
C GLU A 427 -85.29 20.36 -11.01
N LEU A 428 -85.25 21.61 -10.53
CA LEU A 428 -86.46 22.38 -10.20
C LEU A 428 -87.29 22.71 -11.45
N VAL A 429 -86.64 23.11 -12.55
CA VAL A 429 -87.30 23.35 -13.83
C VAL A 429 -87.96 22.07 -14.34
N GLN A 430 -87.26 20.93 -14.28
CA GLN A 430 -87.83 19.63 -14.66
C GLN A 430 -89.02 19.22 -13.77
N ALA A 431 -88.96 19.51 -12.46
CA ALA A 431 -90.07 19.26 -11.56
C ALA A 431 -91.29 20.13 -11.88
N LYS A 432 -91.10 21.43 -12.15
CA LYS A 432 -92.17 22.33 -12.58
C LYS A 432 -92.75 21.96 -13.94
N ASP A 433 -91.92 21.54 -14.89
CA ASP A 433 -92.39 21.06 -16.20
C ASP A 433 -93.25 19.80 -16.04
N ARG A 434 -92.88 18.89 -15.13
CA ARG A 434 -93.69 17.71 -14.79
C ARG A 434 -95.04 18.10 -14.19
N GLU A 435 -95.06 19.04 -13.23
CA GLU A 435 -96.29 19.56 -12.63
C GLU A 435 -97.18 20.26 -13.68
N LEU A 436 -96.58 21.02 -14.60
CA LEU A 436 -97.30 21.64 -15.70
C LEU A 436 -97.91 20.60 -16.64
N ARG A 437 -97.16 19.55 -17.01
CA ARG A 437 -97.68 18.46 -17.85
C ARG A 437 -98.85 17.74 -17.18
N GLU A 438 -98.80 17.53 -15.87
CA GLU A 438 -99.92 16.97 -15.10
C GLU A 438 -101.13 17.90 -15.10
N LYS A 439 -100.94 19.22 -14.89
CA LYS A 439 -102.04 20.20 -14.98
C LYS A 439 -102.64 20.31 -16.38
N VAL A 440 -101.80 20.31 -17.42
CA VAL A 440 -102.26 20.30 -18.82
C VAL A 440 -103.04 19.02 -19.12
N SER A 441 -102.59 17.86 -18.64
CA SER A 441 -103.32 16.59 -18.75
C SER A 441 -104.69 16.66 -18.07
N LEU A 442 -104.76 17.23 -16.87
CA LEU A 442 -106.01 17.42 -16.12
C LEU A 442 -106.97 18.40 -16.82
N LEU A 443 -106.46 19.49 -17.39
CA LEU A 443 -107.26 20.45 -18.16
C LEU A 443 -107.76 19.84 -19.48
N THR A 444 -106.91 19.10 -20.18
CA THR A 444 -107.28 18.34 -21.39
C THR A 444 -108.38 17.31 -21.07
N ARG A 445 -108.35 16.72 -19.87
CA ARG A 445 -109.41 15.82 -19.38
C ARG A 445 -110.72 16.57 -19.10
N LYS A 446 -110.66 17.77 -18.50
CA LYS A 446 -111.84 18.64 -18.27
C LYS A 446 -112.46 19.18 -19.56
N GLU A 447 -111.67 19.49 -20.59
CA GLU A 447 -112.21 19.89 -21.90
C GLU A 447 -112.86 18.73 -22.66
N ARG A 448 -112.48 17.48 -22.37
CA ARG A 448 -113.13 16.28 -22.93
C ARG A 448 -114.43 15.90 -22.22
N GLU A 449 -114.71 16.40 -21.02
CA GLU A 449 -115.94 16.09 -20.26
C GLU A 449 -117.24 16.40 -21.05
N PRO A 450 -117.43 17.53 -21.76
CA PRO A 450 -118.63 17.75 -22.56
C PRO A 450 -118.73 16.86 -23.81
N ALA A 451 -117.60 16.43 -24.39
CA ALA A 451 -117.57 15.55 -25.57
C ALA A 451 -117.81 14.08 -25.20
N GLU A 452 -117.23 13.61 -24.09
CA GLU A 452 -117.43 12.26 -23.55
C GLU A 452 -118.83 12.08 -22.96
N THR A 453 -119.44 13.13 -22.39
CA THR A 453 -120.83 13.06 -21.89
C THR A 453 -121.86 12.95 -23.03
N GLN A 454 -121.63 13.61 -24.18
CA GLN A 454 -122.47 13.45 -25.38
C GLN A 454 -122.25 12.12 -26.12
N GLN A 455 -121.06 11.53 -26.00
CA GLN A 455 -120.76 10.20 -26.55
C GLN A 455 -121.32 9.08 -25.66
N GLN A 456 -121.28 9.23 -24.34
CA GLN A 456 -121.88 8.28 -23.38
C GLN A 456 -123.42 8.29 -23.40
N LEU A 457 -124.07 9.41 -23.74
CA LEU A 457 -125.52 9.44 -23.98
C LEU A 457 -125.92 8.64 -25.23
N ARG A 458 -125.17 8.77 -26.34
CA ARG A 458 -125.37 7.96 -27.55
C ARG A 458 -125.06 6.48 -27.35
N GLN A 459 -124.00 6.15 -26.60
CA GLN A 459 -123.67 4.77 -26.26
C GLN A 459 -124.64 4.15 -25.25
N LYS A 460 -125.27 4.92 -24.34
CA LYS A 460 -126.33 4.40 -23.46
C LYS A 460 -127.64 4.11 -24.21
N GLU A 461 -127.97 4.87 -25.25
CA GLU A 461 -129.10 4.58 -26.14
C GLU A 461 -128.87 3.30 -26.98
N GLU A 462 -127.62 3.04 -27.38
CA GLU A 462 -127.24 1.78 -28.06
C GLU A 462 -127.09 0.59 -27.09
N GLN A 463 -126.62 0.80 -25.86
CA GLN A 463 -126.54 -0.23 -24.81
C GLN A 463 -127.91 -0.67 -24.29
N LEU A 464 -128.93 0.20 -24.30
CA LEU A 464 -130.31 -0.20 -24.01
C LEU A 464 -130.86 -1.15 -25.09
N ARG A 465 -130.50 -0.96 -26.36
CA ARG A 465 -130.84 -1.86 -27.47
C ARG A 465 -130.03 -3.17 -27.48
N SER A 466 -128.80 -3.14 -26.98
CA SER A 466 -127.91 -4.31 -26.86
C SER A 466 -128.18 -5.16 -25.61
N SER A 467 -128.73 -4.57 -24.54
CA SER A 467 -129.15 -5.26 -23.31
C SER A 467 -130.34 -6.20 -23.53
N GLU A 468 -131.13 -6.01 -24.58
CA GLU A 468 -132.21 -6.93 -24.98
C GLU A 468 -131.68 -8.16 -25.75
N ALA A 469 -130.43 -8.13 -26.24
CA ALA A 469 -129.85 -9.16 -27.11
C ALA A 469 -128.81 -10.08 -26.43
N LEU A 470 -128.37 -9.80 -25.19
CA LEU A 470 -127.28 -10.53 -24.52
C LEU A 470 -127.66 -11.14 -23.17
N VAL A 471 -128.97 -11.34 -22.95
CA VAL A 471 -129.49 -12.50 -22.18
C VAL A 471 -129.20 -13.81 -22.93
N ALA A 472 -128.81 -13.74 -24.20
CA ALA A 472 -128.64 -14.90 -25.08
C ALA A 472 -127.25 -15.58 -25.02
N ASP A 473 -126.23 -15.02 -24.37
CA ASP A 473 -124.88 -15.60 -24.44
C ASP A 473 -124.21 -15.79 -23.07
N PHE A 474 -125.04 -15.98 -22.04
CA PHE A 474 -124.68 -16.56 -20.74
C PHE A 474 -124.41 -18.08 -20.84
N GLN A 475 -123.85 -18.54 -21.96
CA GLN A 475 -123.49 -19.93 -22.18
C GLN A 475 -122.21 -20.03 -23.02
N LYS A 476 -121.06 -19.74 -22.41
CA LYS A 476 -119.89 -20.64 -22.44
C LYS A 476 -118.69 -20.08 -21.67
N THR A 477 -118.52 -20.67 -20.48
CA THR A 477 -117.24 -21.29 -20.07
C THR A 477 -116.15 -20.38 -19.50
N LEU A 478 -116.39 -19.98 -18.24
CA LEU A 478 -115.59 -20.33 -17.06
C LEU A 478 -114.49 -21.41 -17.24
N GLN A 479 -113.23 -21.08 -16.88
CA GLN A 479 -112.36 -21.73 -15.86
C GLN A 479 -110.86 -21.51 -16.14
N GLN A 480 -110.15 -20.81 -15.23
CA GLN A 480 -109.07 -21.31 -14.33
C GLN A 480 -107.64 -21.18 -14.91
N ARG A 481 -106.52 -21.02 -14.16
CA ARG A 481 -106.14 -20.51 -12.83
C ARG A 481 -104.62 -20.79 -12.70
N ASP A 482 -103.84 -19.90 -12.05
CA ASP A 482 -102.57 -20.10 -11.29
C ASP A 482 -101.35 -20.80 -11.98
N SER A 483 -100.04 -20.65 -11.70
CA SER A 483 -99.16 -20.06 -10.66
C SER A 483 -97.66 -20.17 -11.12
N GLU A 484 -96.72 -19.42 -10.51
CA GLU A 484 -95.22 -19.40 -10.70
C GLU A 484 -94.46 -20.66 -10.16
N PRO A 485 -93.10 -20.80 -9.96
CA PRO A 485 -91.90 -19.93 -10.19
C PRO A 485 -90.54 -20.61 -10.60
N THR A 486 -89.46 -19.78 -10.63
CA THR A 486 -88.01 -19.99 -10.27
C THR A 486 -86.87 -20.41 -11.25
N GLN A 487 -85.83 -19.56 -11.22
CA GLN A 487 -84.35 -19.77 -11.21
C GLN A 487 -83.48 -19.94 -12.49
N ARG A 488 -82.35 -19.18 -12.44
CA ARG A 488 -80.93 -19.45 -12.81
C ARG A 488 -80.25 -18.68 -13.98
N THR A 489 -79.10 -18.12 -13.58
CA THR A 489 -77.75 -18.13 -14.20
C THR A 489 -77.27 -17.08 -15.22
N LYS A 490 -76.10 -16.54 -14.83
CA LYS A 490 -74.85 -16.27 -15.59
C LYS A 490 -74.80 -15.08 -16.56
N THR A 491 -73.78 -14.24 -16.33
CA THR A 491 -73.24 -13.33 -17.33
C THR A 491 -71.71 -13.30 -17.28
N GLN A 492 -71.13 -13.27 -18.49
CA GLN A 492 -69.71 -13.27 -18.88
C GLN A 492 -69.16 -11.85 -19.09
N SER A 493 -67.82 -11.73 -18.98
CA SER A 493 -66.89 -10.85 -19.76
C SER A 493 -67.05 -9.31 -19.59
N SER A 494 -66.08 -8.41 -19.80
CA SER A 494 -64.77 -8.43 -20.48
C SER A 494 -63.92 -7.18 -20.10
N LEU A 495 -62.62 -7.38 -19.90
CA LEU A 495 -61.40 -6.60 -20.27
C LEU A 495 -61.38 -5.06 -20.44
N LEU A 496 -60.33 -4.43 -19.87
CA LEU A 496 -59.33 -3.49 -20.47
C LEU A 496 -58.12 -3.35 -19.48
N PRO A 497 -56.93 -2.82 -19.86
CA PRO A 497 -55.64 -3.46 -19.55
C PRO A 497 -54.57 -2.61 -18.80
N THR A 498 -53.43 -3.28 -18.57
CA THR A 498 -52.02 -2.80 -18.46
C THR A 498 -51.49 -2.19 -17.16
N ALA A 499 -50.66 -2.98 -16.46
CA ALA A 499 -49.38 -2.56 -15.87
C ALA A 499 -48.41 -3.75 -15.83
N ILE A 500 -47.15 -3.49 -16.20
CA ILE A 500 -46.02 -4.44 -16.27
C ILE A 500 -45.46 -4.68 -14.87
N PRO A 501 -44.92 -5.89 -14.56
CA PRO A 501 -43.68 -5.89 -13.80
C PRO A 501 -42.59 -6.81 -14.37
N HIS A 502 -41.39 -6.34 -14.05
CA HIS A 502 -40.07 -6.78 -14.38
C HIS A 502 -39.73 -8.25 -14.04
N SER A 503 -38.75 -8.72 -14.81
CA SER A 503 -38.02 -9.97 -14.75
C SER A 503 -37.65 -10.45 -13.34
N THR A 504 -38.00 -11.68 -13.06
CA THR A 504 -37.52 -12.51 -11.96
C THR A 504 -36.03 -12.83 -12.16
N GLN A 505 -35.16 -12.23 -11.35
CA GLN A 505 -33.85 -12.81 -11.05
C GLN A 505 -34.01 -13.88 -9.97
N VAL A 506 -33.52 -15.07 -10.26
CA VAL A 506 -33.46 -16.19 -9.33
C VAL A 506 -32.45 -15.83 -8.22
N ASN A 507 -32.95 -15.61 -7.00
CA ASN A 507 -32.14 -15.32 -5.83
C ASN A 507 -31.89 -16.64 -5.07
N ILE A 508 -30.76 -17.29 -5.31
CA ILE A 508 -30.33 -18.47 -4.54
C ILE A 508 -29.65 -17.95 -3.27
N LYS A 509 -30.31 -18.12 -2.11
CA LYS A 509 -29.71 -17.80 -0.80
C LYS A 509 -28.55 -18.76 -0.49
N PRO A 510 -27.43 -18.29 0.11
CA PRO A 510 -26.35 -19.17 0.56
C PRO A 510 -26.85 -20.11 1.67
N ARG A 511 -26.66 -21.42 1.49
CA ARG A 511 -27.06 -22.46 2.45
C ARG A 511 -26.00 -22.53 3.57
N LYS A 512 -26.42 -22.50 4.83
CA LYS A 512 -25.54 -22.72 6.00
C LYS A 512 -24.91 -24.11 5.90
N LEU A 513 -23.58 -24.19 5.95
CA LEU A 513 -22.84 -25.45 5.96
C LEU A 513 -22.87 -26.10 7.35
N THR A 514 -22.73 -27.43 7.38
CA THR A 514 -22.43 -28.20 8.60
C THR A 514 -21.11 -28.90 8.37
N VAL A 515 -20.17 -28.76 9.30
CA VAL A 515 -18.81 -29.33 9.17
C VAL A 515 -18.55 -30.30 10.31
N GLN A 516 -18.03 -31.49 9.96
CA GLN A 516 -17.50 -32.46 10.92
C GLN A 516 -15.99 -32.59 10.77
N CYS A 517 -15.27 -32.49 11.89
CA CYS A 517 -13.82 -32.59 11.94
C CYS A 517 -13.37 -33.87 12.63
N HIS A 518 -12.39 -34.55 12.03
CA HIS A 518 -11.82 -35.79 12.52
C HIS A 518 -10.30 -35.65 12.69
N ARG A 519 -9.78 -36.09 13.82
CA ARG A 519 -8.33 -36.12 14.07
C ARG A 519 -7.67 -37.19 13.19
N LYS A 520 -6.54 -36.83 12.58
CA LYS A 520 -5.71 -37.68 11.72
C LYS A 520 -4.33 -37.93 12.35
N LYS A 521 -3.49 -38.67 11.63
CA LYS A 521 -2.09 -38.90 12.02
C LYS A 521 -1.36 -37.56 12.20
N THR A 522 -0.64 -37.42 13.32
CA THR A 522 0.10 -36.21 13.66
C THR A 522 1.16 -35.86 12.61
N ALA A 523 1.48 -34.57 12.54
CA ALA A 523 2.52 -34.04 11.69
C ALA A 523 3.91 -34.51 12.19
N PRO A 524 4.92 -34.59 11.29
CA PRO A 524 6.26 -35.03 11.65
C PRO A 524 7.02 -34.03 12.56
N CYS A 525 6.56 -32.78 12.61
CA CYS A 525 7.11 -31.72 13.44
C CYS A 525 6.01 -30.73 13.84
N GLU A 526 6.33 -29.79 14.73
CA GLU A 526 5.46 -28.66 15.03
C GLU A 526 5.26 -27.80 13.78
N MET A 527 4.00 -27.46 13.49
CA MET A 527 3.63 -26.64 12.35
C MET A 527 2.77 -25.46 12.80
N PHE A 528 3.26 -24.25 12.69
CA PHE A 528 2.47 -23.04 12.97
C PHE A 528 2.97 -21.88 12.12
N ARG A 529 2.09 -20.93 11.79
CA ARG A 529 2.41 -19.68 11.05
C ARG A 529 3.22 -19.89 9.76
N GLY A 530 3.09 -21.08 9.19
CA GLY A 530 3.82 -21.51 8.02
C GLY A 530 2.99 -21.33 6.76
N SER A 531 3.23 -22.20 5.79
CA SER A 531 2.57 -22.15 4.49
C SER A 531 1.95 -23.50 4.15
N ALA A 532 0.71 -23.47 3.64
CA ALA A 532 -0.01 -24.62 3.13
C ALA A 532 -0.54 -24.40 1.71
N THR A 533 -0.47 -25.43 0.88
CA THR A 533 -1.09 -25.47 -0.46
C THR A 533 -1.42 -26.91 -0.84
N THR A 534 -2.14 -27.15 -1.94
CA THR A 534 -2.48 -28.50 -2.41
C THR A 534 -2.66 -28.54 -3.92
N ASP A 535 -2.35 -29.70 -4.50
CA ASP A 535 -2.68 -30.05 -5.89
C ASP A 535 -3.91 -30.99 -6.00
N GLY A 536 -4.63 -31.17 -4.87
CA GLY A 536 -5.77 -32.06 -4.71
C GLY A 536 -5.39 -33.46 -4.23
N ARG A 537 -4.29 -34.03 -4.71
CA ARG A 537 -3.79 -35.33 -4.24
C ARG A 537 -2.96 -35.18 -2.98
N PHE A 538 -2.09 -34.20 -2.98
CA PHE A 538 -1.14 -33.92 -1.91
C PHE A 538 -1.39 -32.54 -1.32
N ALA A 539 -1.25 -32.44 -0.01
CA ALA A 539 -1.15 -31.17 0.69
C ALA A 539 0.32 -30.94 1.06
N TYR A 540 0.82 -29.72 0.82
CA TYR A 540 2.20 -29.34 1.05
C TYR A 540 2.27 -28.31 2.17
N PHE A 541 3.19 -28.52 3.10
CA PHE A 541 3.33 -27.73 4.31
C PHE A 541 4.78 -27.32 4.52
N THR A 542 5.00 -26.11 5.03
CA THR A 542 6.30 -25.69 5.57
C THR A 542 6.04 -24.87 6.84
N PRO A 543 6.70 -25.17 7.97
CA PRO A 543 6.52 -24.43 9.21
C PRO A 543 7.26 -23.08 9.19
N ARG A 544 6.87 -22.15 10.07
CA ARG A 544 7.59 -20.88 10.22
C ARG A 544 9.02 -21.10 10.73
N ASP A 545 9.93 -20.23 10.32
CA ASP A 545 11.35 -20.20 10.69
C ASP A 545 12.11 -21.47 10.28
N SER A 546 11.54 -22.22 9.34
CA SER A 546 12.11 -23.39 8.70
C SER A 546 12.03 -23.25 7.19
N ASN A 547 12.89 -23.97 6.50
CA ASN A 547 12.85 -24.16 5.06
C ASN A 547 12.51 -25.62 4.69
N SER A 548 12.23 -26.49 5.65
CA SER A 548 11.76 -27.84 5.38
C SER A 548 10.37 -27.82 4.75
N VAL A 549 10.16 -28.71 3.77
CA VAL A 549 8.90 -28.85 3.06
C VAL A 549 8.41 -30.28 3.22
N TYR A 550 7.16 -30.41 3.65
CA TYR A 550 6.52 -31.69 3.89
C TYR A 550 5.34 -31.89 2.94
N GLN A 551 5.21 -33.10 2.44
CA GLN A 551 4.11 -33.53 1.60
C GLN A 551 3.25 -34.53 2.40
N TYR A 552 1.94 -34.32 2.37
CA TYR A 552 0.94 -35.17 2.98
C TYR A 552 0.04 -35.74 1.90
N GLU A 553 -0.02 -37.07 1.77
CA GLU A 553 -0.93 -37.72 0.83
C GLU A 553 -2.33 -37.85 1.46
N CYS A 554 -3.30 -37.13 0.91
CA CYS A 554 -4.61 -36.94 1.54
C CYS A 554 -5.44 -38.24 1.65
N SER A 555 -5.14 -39.26 0.83
CA SER A 555 -5.85 -40.53 0.82
C SER A 555 -5.23 -41.59 1.74
N THR A 556 -3.91 -41.58 1.91
CA THR A 556 -3.18 -42.60 2.67
C THR A 556 -2.70 -42.11 4.04
N GLU A 557 -2.81 -40.81 4.30
CA GLU A 557 -2.37 -40.13 5.52
C GLU A 557 -0.84 -40.27 5.76
N LYS A 558 -0.08 -40.46 4.68
CA LYS A 558 1.37 -40.60 4.73
C LYS A 558 2.05 -39.25 4.56
N TRP A 559 3.10 -39.05 5.35
CA TRP A 559 3.99 -37.90 5.29
C TRP A 559 5.29 -38.27 4.57
N GLU A 560 5.76 -37.38 3.72
CA GLU A 560 7.08 -37.43 3.07
C GLU A 560 7.77 -36.08 3.24
N GLU A 561 9.07 -36.09 3.55
CA GLU A 561 9.89 -34.89 3.51
C GLU A 561 10.45 -34.66 2.10
N LEU A 562 10.18 -33.47 1.57
CA LEU A 562 10.69 -32.99 0.31
C LEU A 562 11.99 -32.20 0.54
N PRO A 563 12.80 -31.97 -0.52
CA PRO A 563 13.96 -31.10 -0.42
C PRO A 563 13.58 -29.74 0.15
N SER A 564 14.35 -29.25 1.12
CA SER A 564 14.13 -27.94 1.72
C SER A 564 14.16 -26.84 0.67
N CYS A 565 13.24 -25.89 0.78
CA CYS A 565 13.24 -24.70 -0.07
C CYS A 565 14.46 -23.81 0.22
N PRO A 566 14.88 -22.96 -0.73
CA PRO A 566 16.11 -22.18 -0.54
C PRO A 566 16.02 -21.13 0.57
N TYR A 567 14.81 -20.65 0.88
CA TYR A 567 14.56 -19.61 1.87
C TYR A 567 13.57 -20.11 2.92
N GLN A 568 13.69 -19.59 4.15
CA GLN A 568 12.69 -19.79 5.20
C GLN A 568 11.52 -18.82 4.99
N ASN A 569 10.36 -19.10 5.59
CA ASN A 569 9.19 -18.22 5.53
C ASN A 569 8.72 -17.89 4.10
N SER A 570 9.04 -18.76 3.14
CA SER A 570 8.51 -18.73 1.78
C SER A 570 7.05 -19.19 1.76
N ARG A 571 6.23 -18.59 0.87
CA ARG A 571 4.86 -19.06 0.67
C ARG A 571 4.83 -20.06 -0.49
N LEU A 572 4.36 -21.27 -0.21
CA LEU A 572 4.14 -22.35 -1.16
C LEU A 572 2.84 -22.12 -1.93
N VAL A 573 2.90 -22.37 -3.23
CA VAL A 573 1.77 -22.26 -4.16
C VAL A 573 1.93 -23.25 -5.31
N ILE A 574 0.82 -23.64 -5.95
CA ILE A 574 0.86 -24.44 -7.18
C ILE A 574 0.70 -23.50 -8.38
N ILE A 575 1.65 -23.57 -9.33
CA ILE A 575 1.63 -22.84 -10.60
C ILE A 575 1.97 -23.85 -11.69
N ASP A 576 1.19 -23.93 -12.77
CA ASP A 576 1.37 -24.94 -13.83
C ASP A 576 1.47 -26.39 -13.30
N ARG A 577 0.72 -26.73 -12.24
CA ARG A 577 0.78 -28.03 -11.54
C ARG A 577 2.14 -28.33 -10.88
N GLU A 578 2.97 -27.33 -10.64
CA GLU A 578 4.26 -27.47 -9.98
C GLU A 578 4.30 -26.68 -8.68
N LEU A 579 4.87 -27.30 -7.64
CA LEU A 579 5.07 -26.66 -6.35
C LEU A 579 6.11 -25.55 -6.48
N THR A 580 5.71 -24.32 -6.14
CA THR A 580 6.56 -23.13 -6.22
C THR A 580 6.59 -22.42 -4.87
N ALA A 581 7.79 -22.06 -4.42
CA ALA A 581 8.04 -21.23 -3.25
C ALA A 581 8.23 -19.78 -3.71
N VAL A 582 7.48 -18.86 -3.09
CA VAL A 582 7.44 -17.44 -3.43
C VAL A 582 8.01 -16.62 -2.27
N GLY A 583 9.03 -15.82 -2.55
CA GLY A 583 9.68 -14.98 -1.55
C GLY A 583 10.38 -15.78 -0.45
N GLY A 584 10.65 -15.14 0.68
CA GLY A 584 11.27 -15.76 1.85
C GLY A 584 12.44 -14.98 2.42
N TYR A 585 13.08 -15.56 3.44
CA TYR A 585 14.17 -14.97 4.21
C TYR A 585 15.23 -16.03 4.58
N ASP A 586 16.51 -15.68 4.45
CA ASP A 586 17.66 -16.52 4.83
C ASP A 586 18.80 -15.72 5.50
N GLY A 587 18.47 -14.54 6.04
CA GLY A 587 19.44 -13.48 6.38
C GLY A 587 19.25 -12.26 5.48
N SER A 588 18.70 -12.47 4.28
CA SER A 588 18.20 -11.43 3.38
C SER A 588 16.80 -11.79 2.87
N TYR A 589 15.99 -10.79 2.53
CA TYR A 589 14.69 -11.01 1.90
C TYR A 589 14.90 -11.29 0.41
N THR A 590 14.16 -12.24 -0.14
CA THR A 590 14.20 -12.54 -1.58
C THR A 590 12.89 -12.15 -2.27
N ASN A 591 13.00 -11.74 -3.54
CA ASN A 591 11.88 -11.56 -4.45
C ASN A 591 11.74 -12.73 -5.45
N LYS A 592 12.56 -13.77 -5.32
CA LYS A 592 12.63 -14.87 -6.29
C LYS A 592 11.52 -15.90 -6.08
N LEU A 593 11.25 -16.64 -7.16
CA LEU A 593 10.31 -17.76 -7.19
C LEU A 593 11.05 -19.05 -7.58
N TYR A 594 11.01 -20.05 -6.70
CA TYR A 594 11.66 -21.33 -6.93
C TYR A 594 10.62 -22.43 -7.13
N THR A 595 10.69 -23.15 -8.23
CA THR A 595 9.81 -24.28 -8.53
C THR A 595 10.54 -25.59 -8.28
N LEU A 596 9.90 -26.54 -7.60
CA LEU A 596 10.45 -27.86 -7.34
C LEU A 596 10.31 -28.75 -8.58
N ARG A 597 11.43 -29.10 -9.22
CA ARG A 597 11.49 -30.03 -10.35
C ARG A 597 12.51 -31.12 -10.07
N GLN A 598 12.12 -32.38 -10.25
CA GLN A 598 13.01 -33.53 -10.04
C GLN A 598 13.73 -33.50 -8.68
N ARG A 599 13.02 -33.14 -7.60
CA ARG A 599 13.57 -32.96 -6.25
C ARG A 599 14.69 -31.91 -6.16
N LYS A 600 14.71 -30.92 -7.04
CA LYS A 600 15.60 -29.75 -6.96
C LYS A 600 14.80 -28.46 -7.17
N TRP A 601 15.07 -27.46 -6.35
CA TRP A 601 14.49 -26.12 -6.50
C TRP A 601 15.21 -25.36 -7.61
N VAL A 602 14.47 -24.87 -8.59
CA VAL A 602 14.99 -24.11 -9.74
C VAL A 602 14.24 -22.79 -9.90
N GLU A 603 14.97 -21.73 -10.24
CA GLU A 603 14.38 -20.43 -10.55
C GLU A 603 13.68 -20.51 -11.92
N LYS A 604 12.36 -20.70 -11.92
CA LYS A 604 11.56 -20.87 -13.14
C LYS A 604 10.92 -19.57 -13.61
N TYR A 605 10.54 -18.65 -12.72
CA TYR A 605 9.77 -17.45 -13.07
C TYR A 605 10.55 -16.16 -12.76
N PRO A 606 10.27 -15.04 -13.47
CA PRO A 606 10.87 -13.75 -13.14
C PRO A 606 10.60 -13.35 -11.69
N PRO A 607 11.53 -12.63 -11.05
CA PRO A 607 11.37 -12.20 -9.66
C PRO A 607 10.26 -11.16 -9.50
N MET A 608 9.63 -11.14 -8.33
CA MET A 608 8.71 -10.09 -7.89
C MET A 608 9.38 -8.72 -7.86
N ASN A 609 8.59 -7.65 -7.88
CA ASN A 609 9.13 -6.30 -7.75
C ASN A 609 9.69 -6.04 -6.35
N THR A 610 9.12 -6.69 -5.34
CA THR A 610 9.48 -6.48 -3.92
C THR A 610 10.00 -7.77 -3.29
N ALA A 611 11.14 -7.70 -2.60
CA ALA A 611 11.67 -8.79 -1.81
C ALA A 611 10.99 -8.85 -0.44
N ARG A 612 10.39 -10.00 -0.10
CA ARG A 612 9.55 -10.14 1.10
C ARG A 612 9.32 -11.59 1.53
N SER A 613 9.04 -11.78 2.81
CA SER A 613 8.63 -13.06 3.42
C SER A 613 7.20 -12.97 3.96
N ASP A 614 6.67 -14.06 4.52
CA ASP A 614 5.37 -14.07 5.24
C ASP A 614 4.20 -13.52 4.40
N THR A 615 4.26 -13.73 3.08
CA THR A 615 3.24 -13.25 2.13
C THR A 615 2.01 -14.15 2.12
N ALA A 616 0.86 -13.58 1.79
CA ALA A 616 -0.28 -14.37 1.34
C ALA A 616 -0.21 -14.53 -0.18
N VAL A 617 -0.43 -15.74 -0.68
CA VAL A 617 -0.44 -16.01 -2.12
C VAL A 617 -1.68 -16.79 -2.50
N VAL A 618 -2.24 -16.48 -3.66
CA VAL A 618 -3.34 -17.23 -4.26
C VAL A 618 -3.11 -17.37 -5.75
N THR A 619 -3.50 -18.51 -6.31
CA THR A 619 -3.53 -18.71 -7.77
C THR A 619 -4.99 -18.77 -8.20
N THR A 620 -5.34 -18.10 -9.30
CA THR A 620 -6.67 -18.19 -9.90
C THR A 620 -6.99 -19.63 -10.30
N SER A 621 -8.28 -19.97 -10.36
CA SER A 621 -8.75 -21.33 -10.65
C SER A 621 -8.32 -21.85 -12.03
N ASP A 622 -8.06 -20.94 -12.98
CA ASP A 622 -7.51 -21.25 -14.31
C ASP A 622 -5.98 -21.48 -14.31
N GLY A 623 -5.29 -21.16 -13.20
CA GLY A 623 -3.83 -21.27 -13.10
C GLY A 623 -3.05 -20.16 -13.81
N GLU A 624 -3.74 -19.18 -14.40
CA GLU A 624 -3.14 -18.18 -15.29
C GLU A 624 -2.53 -17.00 -14.55
N HIS A 625 -2.99 -16.76 -13.32
CA HIS A 625 -2.62 -15.61 -12.52
C HIS A 625 -2.24 -16.02 -11.10
N LEU A 626 -1.07 -15.57 -10.65
CA LEU A 626 -0.65 -15.61 -9.26
C LEU A 626 -0.82 -14.21 -8.67
N ILE A 627 -1.42 -14.11 -7.49
CA ILE A 627 -1.54 -12.85 -6.74
C ILE A 627 -0.76 -13.02 -5.44
N VAL A 628 0.18 -12.10 -5.21
CA VAL A 628 1.01 -12.02 -4.01
C VAL A 628 0.58 -10.78 -3.22
N ILE A 629 0.24 -10.98 -1.94
CA ILE A 629 -0.49 -10.02 -1.12
C ILE A 629 0.27 -9.82 0.18
N GLY A 630 0.60 -8.56 0.46
CA GLY A 630 1.24 -8.13 1.70
C GLY A 630 2.56 -8.83 1.97
N GLY A 631 2.85 -9.10 3.25
CA GLY A 631 4.07 -9.75 3.72
C GLY A 631 5.02 -8.82 4.47
N TYR A 632 6.13 -9.37 4.94
CA TYR A 632 7.13 -8.66 5.73
C TYR A 632 8.33 -8.26 4.86
N VAL A 633 8.71 -6.98 4.92
CA VAL A 633 9.75 -6.37 4.06
C VAL A 633 10.86 -5.79 4.93
N GLY A 634 12.11 -6.10 4.57
CA GLY A 634 13.30 -5.42 5.10
C GLY A 634 13.56 -5.60 6.60
N GLY A 635 12.85 -6.49 7.30
CA GLY A 635 13.06 -6.72 8.73
C GLY A 635 12.30 -5.77 9.65
N VAL A 636 11.56 -4.80 9.09
CA VAL A 636 11.04 -3.66 9.86
C VAL A 636 9.53 -3.45 9.72
N SER A 637 8.90 -3.86 8.61
CA SER A 637 7.51 -3.49 8.33
C SER A 637 6.74 -4.52 7.51
N TRP A 638 5.44 -4.64 7.81
CA TRP A 638 4.46 -5.30 6.96
C TRP A 638 4.06 -4.38 5.81
N THR A 639 3.90 -4.89 4.60
CA THR A 639 3.48 -4.11 3.43
C THR A 639 2.01 -4.33 3.08
N ALA A 640 1.37 -3.31 2.52
CA ALA A 640 0.05 -3.39 1.89
C ALA A 640 0.12 -3.81 0.40
N THR A 641 1.32 -3.93 -0.16
CA THR A 641 1.55 -4.18 -1.58
C THR A 641 0.85 -5.43 -2.10
N VAL A 642 0.25 -5.29 -3.28
CA VAL A 642 -0.38 -6.41 -4.00
C VAL A 642 0.19 -6.49 -5.41
N GLU A 643 0.74 -7.65 -5.76
CA GLU A 643 1.36 -7.89 -7.05
C GLU A 643 0.68 -9.05 -7.78
N LEU A 644 0.39 -8.86 -9.06
CA LEU A 644 -0.16 -9.87 -9.96
C LEU A 644 0.95 -10.35 -10.90
N PHE A 645 1.15 -11.65 -10.95
CA PHE A 645 1.97 -12.31 -11.95
C PHE A 645 1.09 -13.05 -12.95
N GLN A 646 1.22 -12.68 -14.22
CA GLN A 646 0.56 -13.38 -15.31
C GLN A 646 1.51 -14.47 -15.85
N VAL A 647 1.11 -15.73 -15.71
CA VAL A 647 1.98 -16.90 -15.94
C VAL A 647 2.39 -17.03 -17.41
N LYS A 648 1.42 -16.96 -18.34
CA LYS A 648 1.70 -17.07 -19.79
C LYS A 648 2.64 -15.98 -20.32
N SER A 649 2.42 -14.71 -19.92
CA SER A 649 3.22 -13.58 -20.40
C SER A 649 4.50 -13.35 -19.60
N ARG A 650 4.62 -14.00 -18.44
CA ARG A 650 5.74 -13.86 -17.48
C ARG A 650 5.97 -12.41 -17.07
N ARG A 651 4.89 -11.67 -16.82
CA ARG A 651 4.93 -10.25 -16.43
C ARG A 651 4.31 -10.03 -15.05
N TRP A 652 4.95 -9.16 -14.30
CA TRP A 652 4.46 -8.63 -13.03
C TRP A 652 3.73 -7.31 -13.24
N TYR A 653 2.64 -7.14 -12.51
CA TYR A 653 1.84 -5.91 -12.46
C TYR A 653 1.58 -5.56 -10.99
N GLN A 654 1.73 -4.29 -10.64
CA GLN A 654 1.27 -3.78 -9.35
C GLN A 654 -0.25 -3.62 -9.42
N LEU A 655 -0.97 -4.21 -8.46
CA LEU A 655 -2.40 -4.02 -8.28
C LEU A 655 -2.67 -2.91 -7.26
N THR A 656 -3.94 -2.57 -7.05
CA THR A 656 -4.36 -1.71 -5.95
C THR A 656 -3.92 -2.32 -4.61
N ASP A 657 -3.10 -1.59 -3.86
CA ASP A 657 -2.63 -2.01 -2.53
C ASP A 657 -3.80 -2.25 -1.58
N LEU A 658 -3.59 -3.10 -0.58
CA LEU A 658 -4.54 -3.27 0.53
C LEU A 658 -4.83 -1.91 1.19
N PRO A 659 -6.03 -1.68 1.73
CA PRO A 659 -6.34 -0.43 2.45
C PRO A 659 -5.40 -0.15 3.62
N GLN A 660 -4.81 -1.20 4.19
CA GLN A 660 -3.80 -1.15 5.24
C GLN A 660 -2.90 -2.40 5.16
N PRO A 661 -1.65 -2.34 5.66
CA PRO A 661 -0.81 -3.52 5.84
C PRO A 661 -1.47 -4.52 6.80
N LEU A 662 -1.34 -5.81 6.51
CA LEU A 662 -1.85 -6.89 7.35
C LEU A 662 -0.70 -7.72 7.89
N GLN A 663 -0.68 -7.97 9.20
CA GLN A 663 0.22 -8.94 9.81
C GLN A 663 -0.35 -10.34 9.68
N PHE A 664 0.52 -11.30 9.34
CA PHE A 664 0.15 -12.70 9.10
C PHE A 664 -1.04 -12.82 8.12
N PRO A 665 -0.94 -12.22 6.92
CA PRO A 665 -2.05 -12.24 5.98
C PRO A 665 -2.36 -13.68 5.55
N SER A 666 -3.65 -13.99 5.47
CA SER A 666 -4.18 -15.24 4.94
C SER A 666 -5.15 -14.90 3.82
N ALA A 667 -4.97 -15.51 2.66
CA ALA A 667 -5.77 -15.23 1.48
C ALA A 667 -6.34 -16.50 0.86
N THR A 668 -7.53 -16.39 0.28
CA THR A 668 -8.20 -17.47 -0.44
C THR A 668 -9.04 -16.90 -1.59
N ILE A 669 -9.39 -17.72 -2.58
CA ILE A 669 -10.25 -17.31 -3.70
C ILE A 669 -11.59 -18.02 -3.60
N CYS A 670 -12.67 -17.24 -3.52
CA CYS A 670 -14.04 -17.74 -3.55
C CYS A 670 -14.75 -17.22 -4.80
N GLY A 671 -15.00 -18.12 -5.77
CA GLY A 671 -15.53 -17.73 -7.08
C GLY A 671 -14.60 -16.74 -7.77
N ASP A 672 -15.13 -15.58 -8.14
CA ASP A 672 -14.38 -14.49 -8.75
C ASP A 672 -13.96 -13.43 -7.72
N LEU A 673 -13.72 -13.79 -6.46
CA LEU A 673 -13.25 -12.85 -5.43
C LEU A 673 -12.03 -13.40 -4.69
N VAL A 674 -11.02 -12.54 -4.49
CA VAL A 674 -9.90 -12.81 -3.57
C VAL A 674 -10.27 -12.24 -2.21
N HIS A 675 -10.32 -13.09 -1.19
CA HIS A 675 -10.55 -12.67 0.19
C HIS A 675 -9.23 -12.69 0.95
N VAL A 676 -8.97 -11.64 1.72
CA VAL A 676 -7.77 -11.50 2.55
C VAL A 676 -8.19 -11.14 3.96
N VAL A 677 -7.63 -11.87 4.92
CA VAL A 677 -7.80 -11.63 6.36
C VAL A 677 -6.44 -11.58 7.03
N GLY A 678 -6.30 -10.79 8.09
CA GLY A 678 -5.06 -10.67 8.84
C GLY A 678 -5.22 -9.75 10.03
N LEU A 679 -4.15 -9.56 10.79
CA LEU A 679 -4.14 -8.63 11.91
C LEU A 679 -3.82 -7.20 11.42
N GLY A 680 -4.58 -6.23 11.92
CA GLY A 680 -4.36 -4.79 11.79
C GLY A 680 -5.10 -4.06 12.93
N ASP A 681 -5.16 -2.73 12.91
CA ASP A 681 -5.63 -1.89 14.05
C ASP A 681 -6.95 -2.34 14.70
N ASP A 682 -7.86 -3.02 13.98
CA ASP A 682 -9.11 -3.59 14.51
C ASP A 682 -9.47 -5.01 13.98
N GLY A 683 -8.52 -5.82 13.51
CA GLY A 683 -8.83 -7.14 12.93
C GLY A 683 -9.55 -7.05 11.57
N TYR A 684 -8.83 -6.51 10.59
CA TYR A 684 -9.38 -6.09 9.30
C TYR A 684 -9.46 -7.23 8.28
N SER A 685 -10.52 -7.23 7.48
CA SER A 685 -10.72 -8.18 6.39
C SER A 685 -11.28 -7.46 5.16
N CYS A 686 -10.74 -7.80 3.98
CA CYS A 686 -11.11 -7.12 2.74
C CYS A 686 -11.15 -8.10 1.56
N SER A 687 -12.01 -7.80 0.59
CA SER A 687 -12.24 -8.62 -0.60
C SER A 687 -11.94 -7.83 -1.86
N LEU A 688 -11.31 -8.48 -2.82
CA LEU A 688 -10.97 -7.96 -4.13
C LEU A 688 -11.77 -8.71 -5.20
N ALA A 689 -12.25 -8.02 -6.24
CA ALA A 689 -12.72 -8.72 -7.44
C ALA A 689 -11.55 -9.46 -8.09
N ALA A 690 -11.66 -10.78 -8.22
CA ALA A 690 -10.74 -11.58 -9.02
C ALA A 690 -10.91 -11.20 -10.49
N LEU A 691 -9.80 -11.21 -11.22
CA LEU A 691 -9.76 -10.84 -12.62
C LEU A 691 -10.52 -11.88 -13.45
N PRO A 692 -11.39 -11.46 -14.39
CA PRO A 692 -12.09 -12.39 -15.26
C PRO A 692 -11.09 -13.17 -16.12
N SER A 693 -11.36 -14.46 -16.35
CA SER A 693 -10.52 -15.28 -17.22
C SER A 693 -10.55 -14.69 -18.64
N SER A 694 -9.38 -14.32 -19.15
CA SER A 694 -9.22 -13.77 -20.49
C SER A 694 -7.91 -14.28 -21.06
N ASP A 695 -7.99 -15.05 -22.15
CA ASP A 695 -6.83 -15.44 -22.97
C ASP A 695 -6.12 -14.24 -23.61
N LYS A 696 -6.68 -13.03 -23.52
CA LYS A 696 -6.06 -11.80 -24.01
C LYS A 696 -5.27 -11.12 -22.88
N PRO A 697 -4.04 -10.65 -23.14
CA PRO A 697 -3.26 -9.89 -22.18
C PRO A 697 -4.06 -8.65 -21.74
N ILE A 698 -4.20 -8.49 -20.42
CA ILE A 698 -4.90 -7.34 -19.85
C ILE A 698 -4.08 -6.09 -20.20
N PRO A 699 -4.65 -5.09 -20.90
CA PRO A 699 -3.92 -3.88 -21.22
C PRO A 699 -3.48 -3.20 -19.90
N PRO A 700 -2.21 -2.77 -19.75
CA PRO A 700 -1.69 -2.20 -18.50
C PRO A 700 -2.52 -1.03 -17.97
N GLN A 701 -3.18 -0.29 -18.86
CA GLN A 701 -4.03 0.86 -18.57
C GLN A 701 -5.36 0.49 -17.89
N SER A 702 -5.80 -0.77 -17.98
CA SER A 702 -7.09 -1.25 -17.47
C SER A 702 -6.99 -1.82 -16.05
N ILE A 703 -5.80 -2.30 -15.66
CA ILE A 703 -5.54 -3.00 -14.39
C ILE A 703 -5.91 -2.16 -13.15
N PRO A 704 -5.57 -0.84 -13.06
CA PRO A 704 -5.90 -0.03 -11.89
C PRO A 704 -7.40 0.26 -11.72
N HIS A 705 -8.19 0.19 -12.79
CA HIS A 705 -9.61 0.55 -12.78
C HIS A 705 -10.54 -0.65 -12.53
N LEU A 706 -10.00 -1.88 -12.52
CA LEU A 706 -10.75 -3.13 -12.39
C LEU A 706 -10.87 -3.64 -10.94
N ILE A 707 -10.13 -3.04 -10.00
CA ILE A 707 -9.79 -3.67 -8.72
C ILE A 707 -9.95 -2.69 -7.56
N SER A 708 -10.99 -2.89 -6.74
CA SER A 708 -11.23 -2.13 -5.50
C SER A 708 -11.47 -3.04 -4.31
N TRP A 709 -10.76 -2.80 -3.20
CA TRP A 709 -10.96 -3.53 -1.94
C TRP A 709 -12.28 -3.13 -1.28
N LYS A 710 -13.10 -4.11 -0.93
CA LYS A 710 -14.32 -3.93 -0.13
C LYS A 710 -14.12 -4.51 1.27
N PRO A 711 -14.45 -3.77 2.34
CA PRO A 711 -14.36 -4.29 3.69
C PRO A 711 -15.36 -5.43 3.90
N LEU A 712 -14.94 -6.45 4.63
CA LEU A 712 -15.80 -7.52 5.11
C LEU A 712 -16.36 -7.17 6.52
N PRO A 713 -17.42 -7.85 6.97
CA PRO A 713 -17.91 -7.68 8.35
C PRO A 713 -16.81 -7.97 9.38
N PRO A 714 -16.81 -7.30 10.54
CA PRO A 714 -15.80 -7.47 11.58
C PRO A 714 -15.53 -8.95 11.88
N LEU A 715 -14.25 -9.33 11.94
CA LEU A 715 -13.86 -10.72 12.13
C LEU A 715 -14.36 -11.23 13.50
N PRO A 716 -14.92 -12.44 13.58
CA PRO A 716 -15.45 -12.98 14.83
C PRO A 716 -14.32 -13.39 15.80
N LEU A 717 -13.14 -13.66 15.27
CA LEU A 717 -11.93 -14.07 15.95
C LEU A 717 -10.73 -13.41 15.26
N THR A 718 -9.73 -13.03 16.04
CA THR A 718 -8.46 -12.56 15.46
C THR A 718 -7.60 -13.76 15.07
N ARG A 719 -6.62 -13.61 14.17
CA ARG A 719 -5.66 -14.70 13.81
C ARG A 719 -6.29 -15.98 13.25
N SER A 720 -7.48 -15.88 12.69
CA SER A 720 -8.10 -16.98 11.94
C SER A 720 -7.41 -17.19 10.60
N THR A 721 -7.36 -18.44 10.13
CA THR A 721 -6.90 -18.76 8.78
C THR A 721 -8.09 -18.77 7.83
N ALA A 722 -8.00 -18.05 6.71
CA ALA A 722 -9.03 -18.08 5.68
C ALA A 722 -8.84 -19.27 4.74
N ALA A 723 -9.94 -19.91 4.39
CA ALA A 723 -9.98 -20.97 3.38
C ALA A 723 -11.28 -20.91 2.59
N THR A 724 -11.30 -21.65 1.48
CA THR A 724 -12.51 -21.84 0.67
C THR A 724 -13.05 -23.24 0.92
N LEU A 725 -14.35 -23.31 1.24
CA LEU A 725 -15.10 -24.55 1.45
C LEU A 725 -16.46 -24.43 0.78
N CYS A 726 -16.77 -25.36 -0.13
CA CYS A 726 -17.92 -25.35 -1.04
C CYS A 726 -18.10 -24.02 -1.79
N GLY A 727 -17.00 -23.38 -2.18
CA GLY A 727 -17.01 -22.07 -2.84
C GLY A 727 -17.41 -20.91 -1.92
N GLN A 728 -17.42 -21.12 -0.60
CA GLN A 728 -17.73 -20.12 0.41
C GLN A 728 -16.48 -19.80 1.24
N LEU A 729 -16.40 -18.55 1.69
CA LEU A 729 -15.35 -18.10 2.60
C LEU A 729 -15.60 -18.67 4.00
N VAL A 730 -14.60 -19.38 4.53
CA VAL A 730 -14.59 -19.88 5.90
C VAL A 730 -13.36 -19.40 6.68
N LEU A 731 -13.56 -19.15 7.97
CA LEU A 731 -12.51 -18.82 8.93
C LEU A 731 -12.33 -19.97 9.91
N ILE A 732 -11.08 -20.41 10.05
CA ILE A 732 -10.73 -21.60 10.82
C ILE A 732 -9.89 -21.19 12.02
N GLY A 733 -10.36 -21.56 13.22
CA GLY A 733 -9.70 -21.24 14.46
C GLY A 733 -9.59 -19.74 14.70
N GLY A 734 -8.68 -19.36 15.59
CA GLY A 734 -8.41 -17.97 15.92
C GLY A 734 -8.28 -17.75 17.42
N ASP A 735 -8.05 -16.50 17.78
CA ASP A 735 -7.83 -16.03 19.12
C ASP A 735 -9.01 -15.16 19.57
N ARG A 736 -9.54 -15.49 20.76
CA ARG A 736 -10.53 -14.70 21.48
C ARG A 736 -9.91 -14.23 22.78
N SER A 737 -9.56 -12.94 22.84
CA SER A 737 -9.05 -12.30 24.06
C SER A 737 -7.79 -12.99 24.63
N GLY A 738 -6.89 -13.44 23.76
CA GLY A 738 -5.64 -14.12 24.13
C GLY A 738 -5.77 -15.63 24.33
N SER A 739 -6.92 -16.23 24.01
CA SER A 739 -7.15 -17.67 24.11
C SER A 739 -7.47 -18.30 22.73
N PRO A 740 -6.79 -19.39 22.35
CA PRO A 740 -7.12 -20.16 21.16
C PRO A 740 -8.54 -20.72 21.19
N VAL A 741 -9.19 -20.73 20.03
CA VAL A 741 -10.56 -21.25 19.84
C VAL A 741 -10.53 -22.34 18.76
N ASN A 742 -11.52 -23.24 18.78
CA ASN A 742 -11.65 -24.35 17.84
C ASN A 742 -12.78 -24.18 16.81
N SER A 743 -13.52 -23.07 16.82
CA SER A 743 -14.69 -22.90 15.95
C SER A 743 -14.32 -22.55 14.51
N ILE A 744 -15.22 -22.92 13.60
CA ILE A 744 -15.17 -22.64 12.17
C ILE A 744 -16.37 -21.76 11.82
N HIS A 745 -16.12 -20.62 11.18
CA HIS A 745 -17.16 -19.66 10.82
C HIS A 745 -17.29 -19.51 9.31
N GLN A 746 -18.52 -19.41 8.81
CA GLN A 746 -18.86 -19.08 7.43
C GLN A 746 -19.43 -17.66 7.38
N LEU A 747 -19.17 -16.94 6.30
CA LEU A 747 -19.88 -15.69 6.01
C LEU A 747 -21.21 -16.00 5.30
N VAL A 748 -22.34 -15.71 5.96
CA VAL A 748 -23.71 -15.90 5.43
C VAL A 748 -24.47 -14.59 5.57
N ASP A 749 -25.00 -14.05 4.45
CA ASP A 749 -25.77 -12.80 4.43
C ASP A 749 -25.11 -11.61 5.15
N GLY A 750 -23.78 -11.50 5.07
CA GLY A 750 -23.01 -10.43 5.71
C GLY A 750 -22.80 -10.62 7.22
N GLN A 751 -23.05 -11.83 7.76
CA GLN A 751 -22.78 -12.17 9.15
C GLN A 751 -21.95 -13.45 9.27
N TRP A 752 -21.06 -13.47 10.26
CA TRP A 752 -20.27 -14.65 10.58
C TRP A 752 -21.10 -15.64 11.40
N VAL A 753 -21.27 -16.85 10.87
CA VAL A 753 -22.05 -17.92 11.49
C VAL A 753 -21.15 -19.12 11.76
N GLU A 754 -21.16 -19.64 12.98
CA GLU A 754 -20.45 -20.89 13.30
C GLU A 754 -21.12 -22.10 12.60
N ILE A 755 -20.30 -22.88 11.89
CA ILE A 755 -20.72 -24.03 11.08
C ILE A 755 -20.17 -25.38 11.59
N GLY A 756 -19.25 -25.34 12.54
CA GLY A 756 -18.62 -26.52 13.12
C GLY A 756 -17.47 -26.14 14.04
N SER A 757 -16.89 -27.14 14.69
CA SER A 757 -15.76 -26.99 15.61
C SER A 757 -14.74 -28.09 15.39
N MET A 758 -13.47 -27.73 15.40
CA MET A 758 -12.32 -28.63 15.44
C MET A 758 -12.23 -29.33 16.80
N THR A 759 -11.52 -30.46 16.85
CA THR A 759 -11.26 -31.20 18.10
C THR A 759 -10.27 -30.48 19.01
N SER A 760 -9.40 -29.62 18.45
CA SER A 760 -8.38 -28.89 19.19
C SER A 760 -8.46 -27.38 18.93
N ARG A 761 -8.18 -26.59 19.98
CA ARG A 761 -8.19 -25.13 19.93
C ARG A 761 -6.85 -24.63 19.37
N ARG A 762 -6.90 -23.72 18.39
CA ARG A 762 -5.71 -23.26 17.66
C ARG A 762 -5.91 -21.91 16.99
N TYR A 763 -4.83 -21.17 16.78
CA TYR A 763 -4.79 -20.03 15.85
C TYR A 763 -3.50 -20.10 14.99
N ASP A 764 -3.43 -19.32 13.90
CA ASP A 764 -2.37 -19.41 12.88
C ASP A 764 -2.12 -20.83 12.33
N CYS A 765 -3.19 -21.61 12.20
CA CYS A 765 -3.11 -22.97 11.67
C CYS A 765 -2.87 -22.97 10.16
N LEU A 766 -2.25 -24.05 9.66
CA LEU A 766 -1.99 -24.25 8.25
C LEU A 766 -3.17 -24.99 7.63
N VAL A 767 -3.73 -24.46 6.53
CA VAL A 767 -4.94 -25.03 5.92
C VAL A 767 -4.73 -25.30 4.42
N ALA A 768 -5.09 -26.50 3.99
CA ALA A 768 -5.16 -26.89 2.58
C ALA A 768 -6.56 -27.41 2.23
N SER A 769 -7.08 -27.05 1.06
CA SER A 769 -8.40 -27.48 0.57
C SER A 769 -8.26 -28.49 -0.59
N PRO A 770 -8.05 -29.79 -0.32
CA PRO A 770 -7.78 -30.78 -1.37
C PRO A 770 -9.00 -31.06 -2.29
N SER A 771 -10.22 -30.82 -1.80
CA SER A 771 -11.45 -30.90 -2.59
C SER A 771 -12.43 -29.81 -2.17
N PRO A 772 -13.45 -29.49 -3.00
CA PRO A 772 -14.39 -28.43 -2.68
C PRO A 772 -15.14 -28.62 -1.36
N ASP A 773 -15.29 -29.84 -0.86
CA ASP A 773 -16.05 -30.22 0.33
C ASP A 773 -15.18 -30.58 1.54
N LYS A 774 -13.85 -30.46 1.42
CA LYS A 774 -12.88 -30.91 2.42
C LYS A 774 -11.76 -29.91 2.65
N ILE A 775 -11.37 -29.76 3.92
CA ILE A 775 -10.14 -29.05 4.33
C ILE A 775 -9.30 -29.94 5.24
N ILE A 776 -7.99 -29.80 5.12
CA ILE A 776 -6.99 -30.37 6.03
C ILE A 776 -6.38 -29.22 6.81
N ILE A 777 -6.42 -29.33 8.14
CA ILE A 777 -5.94 -28.33 9.08
C ILE A 777 -4.77 -28.95 9.83
N VAL A 778 -3.62 -28.28 9.81
CA VAL A 778 -2.40 -28.76 10.43
C VAL A 778 -1.86 -27.73 11.41
N GLY A 779 -1.59 -28.19 12.63
CA GLY A 779 -0.90 -27.43 13.65
C GLY A 779 -1.57 -26.10 14.02
N GLY A 780 -0.78 -25.09 14.34
CA GLY A 780 -1.22 -23.83 14.93
C GLY A 780 -0.92 -23.77 16.43
N VAL A 781 -0.84 -22.55 16.97
CA VAL A 781 -0.47 -22.35 18.37
C VAL A 781 -1.57 -22.89 19.28
N GLY A 782 -1.19 -23.78 20.21
CA GLY A 782 -2.09 -24.52 21.10
C GLY A 782 -2.41 -25.96 20.66
N ALA A 783 -1.99 -26.35 19.46
CA ALA A 783 -2.20 -27.70 18.92
C ALA A 783 -1.15 -28.05 17.84
N GLU A 784 0.13 -27.82 18.15
CA GLU A 784 1.24 -27.59 17.21
C GLU A 784 1.53 -28.75 16.24
N ASP A 785 1.33 -30.01 16.64
CA ASP A 785 1.62 -31.21 15.84
C ASP A 785 0.35 -31.91 15.29
N SER A 786 -0.83 -31.40 15.64
CA SER A 786 -2.08 -32.09 15.38
C SER A 786 -2.60 -31.84 13.96
N VAL A 787 -3.16 -32.88 13.34
CA VAL A 787 -3.77 -32.83 12.01
C VAL A 787 -5.25 -33.16 12.15
N GLU A 788 -6.09 -32.34 11.52
CA GLU A 788 -7.53 -32.54 11.48
C GLU A 788 -8.04 -32.45 10.04
N GLU A 789 -8.87 -33.41 9.65
CA GLU A 789 -9.61 -33.39 8.40
C GLU A 789 -11.05 -32.96 8.69
N CYS A 790 -11.50 -31.87 8.09
CA CYS A 790 -12.87 -31.41 8.21
C CYS A 790 -13.61 -31.55 6.87
N VAL A 791 -14.82 -32.09 6.92
CA VAL A 791 -15.65 -32.39 5.75
C VAL A 791 -17.05 -31.79 5.95
N VAL A 792 -17.64 -31.27 4.88
CA VAL A 792 -19.04 -30.81 4.89
C VAL A 792 -19.99 -32.01 4.90
N VAL A 793 -21.00 -32.00 5.78
CA VAL A 793 -21.93 -33.13 6.02
C VAL A 793 -23.37 -32.75 5.74
#